data_AF-A0A933K7S1-F1
#
_entry.id   AF-A0A933K7S1-F1
#
_cell.length_a   1.000
_cell.length_b   1.000
_cell.length_c   1.000
_cell.angle_alpha   90.00
_cell.angle_beta   90.00
_cell.angle_gamma   90.00
#
_symmetry.space_group_name_H-M   'P 1'
#
loop_
_entity.id
_entity.type
_entity.pdbx_description
1 polymer ?
#
loop_
_entity_poly.entity_id
_entity_poly.type
_entity_poly.pdbx_seq_one_letter_code
_entity_poly.pdbx_strand_id
1 'polypeptide(L)'
;MRRQDELIALYPSQSRLARKFLLSQMEGLALTFDSEELLEFLQGQVCDDDPILRDQALFSLARFLPDFVQRRYAVAASTAGVWTGYQMDGSNGALKVVEQADGWSWSQAVLTVSRLRCVPVRDWVFGAADRPGPEMEVGLALSSLESREALDRLVALVRREAVRSSSLLLLLSLAAGQAAFDLLVDSIDRTDAAGRMSLAFCLPAFPEQDCRAAMDRLLGFREGWVQAAVLGSAEALAAPALVPWLADVYKTSENEFIRIQAVKAAGGIAGDLSVQLCLDAAGKGTDAVRAVALESLVRLRVEGRQLREAATPLLGSPHLKARVNAMLGALAPEETFTTPAFRELLMSSDALSRLEAAYCLGYLQSGKALEYLGALAAADPCPGVRLQSIKSLSKYPARDSVPYLLELTPAEEPRVALTAARVMTRYDGEEAGHTCGLIAQAIAQGALPFRKALLYRALGAVAGKSLYPHARQVLIEGLSQTDPTVLAGVIEGWNLLGAATDPELPMKLLRLSAEGDPRLRARANVARWHCGDVAAVEELARMVLASDEKTAGPALDCVMEMGLLLPTIATAPRFKELAQKLLSLPGQAGADAFTTREPAGPLAGENPPEARKAPLRSEVDFAIKRPPRRPGFHLSPRAGDAVASPVGSSPRLSVPVPADDSGSAGVAQFQEFLSRLAQESSTVQAIRERLERVSYLVTDQLPDPSTLSALLKRALRPIALALGLVVAALLVRAGCSTAPRPLDLGLTVSALAGSADMAKKPLATGQTVGPGSLVSTGSGGELVLVTPGGNRISLKPSSSVRFDGALSGRSSGAAFRFVDPRGEAEFEFTSGEALELVFGATRITSGRAVLRVGVTEGNRTVTVRSGKAQYESKTESSPLRAGDTVTVR
;
A
#
# COMPACT_ATOMS: atom_id res chain seq x y z
N MET A 1 -9.63 -12.38 -2.59
CA MET A 1 -11.10 -12.18 -2.62
C MET A 1 -11.87 -13.50 -2.59
N ARG A 2 -11.77 -14.41 -3.58
CA ARG A 2 -12.47 -15.73 -3.52
C ARG A 2 -12.29 -16.51 -2.20
N ARG A 3 -11.05 -16.73 -1.75
CA ARG A 3 -10.76 -17.39 -0.46
C ARG A 3 -11.30 -16.62 0.75
N GLN A 4 -11.47 -15.31 0.63
CA GLN A 4 -11.99 -14.47 1.70
C GLN A 4 -13.50 -14.61 1.83
N ASP A 5 -14.23 -14.54 0.72
CA ASP A 5 -15.68 -14.71 0.73
C ASP A 5 -16.06 -16.13 1.15
N GLU A 6 -15.31 -17.14 0.70
CA GLU A 6 -15.46 -18.54 1.13
C GLU A 6 -15.20 -18.70 2.64
N LEU A 7 -14.10 -18.14 3.18
CA LEU A 7 -13.81 -18.26 4.62
C LEU A 7 -14.77 -17.45 5.49
N ILE A 8 -15.22 -16.28 5.04
CA ILE A 8 -16.22 -15.47 5.76
C ILE A 8 -17.58 -16.19 5.76
N ALA A 9 -17.97 -16.80 4.63
CA ALA A 9 -19.21 -17.56 4.53
C ALA A 9 -19.19 -18.85 5.38
N LEU A 10 -18.04 -19.52 5.49
CA LEU A 10 -17.88 -20.72 6.32
C LEU A 10 -17.84 -20.41 7.82
N TYR A 11 -17.40 -19.20 8.20
CA TYR A 11 -17.24 -18.80 9.60
C TYR A 11 -17.81 -17.40 9.88
N PRO A 12 -19.13 -17.19 9.69
CA PRO A 12 -19.74 -15.86 9.80
C PRO A 12 -19.61 -15.27 11.21
N SER A 13 -19.62 -16.12 12.24
CA SER A 13 -19.41 -15.74 13.64
C SER A 13 -17.95 -15.40 14.00
N GLN A 14 -17.00 -15.73 13.13
CA GLN A 14 -15.56 -15.49 13.33
C GLN A 14 -14.95 -14.64 12.22
N SER A 15 -15.77 -13.83 11.54
CA SER A 15 -15.36 -12.99 10.40
C SER A 15 -14.16 -12.11 10.70
N ARG A 16 -13.96 -11.69 11.96
CA ARG A 16 -12.79 -10.93 12.42
C ARG A 16 -11.51 -11.74 12.36
N LEU A 17 -11.47 -12.93 12.97
CA LEU A 17 -10.29 -13.80 12.95
C LEU A 17 -10.04 -14.38 11.54
N ALA A 18 -11.11 -14.64 10.78
CA ALA A 18 -10.99 -15.04 9.38
C ALA A 18 -10.33 -13.93 8.53
N ARG A 19 -10.79 -12.67 8.65
CA ARG A 19 -10.15 -11.52 8.00
C ARG A 19 -8.69 -11.35 8.44
N LYS A 20 -8.42 -11.48 9.73
CA LYS A 20 -7.06 -11.41 10.29
C LYS A 20 -6.15 -12.51 9.71
N PHE A 21 -6.63 -13.75 9.68
CA PHE A 21 -5.89 -14.85 9.07
C PHE A 21 -5.67 -14.61 7.58
N LEU A 22 -6.68 -14.17 6.84
CA LEU A 22 -6.55 -13.86 5.41
C LEU A 22 -5.50 -12.78 5.15
N LEU A 23 -5.51 -11.69 5.91
CA LEU A 23 -4.51 -10.63 5.86
C LEU A 23 -3.10 -11.15 6.10
N SER A 24 -2.92 -12.09 7.03
CA SER A 24 -1.60 -12.71 7.30
C SER A 24 -1.09 -13.54 6.13
N GLN A 25 -2.00 -14.19 5.42
CA GLN A 25 -1.65 -15.04 4.29
C GLN A 25 -1.34 -14.20 3.04
N MET A 26 -1.64 -12.90 3.06
CA MET A 26 -1.46 -12.04 1.89
C MET A 26 0.00 -11.83 1.51
N GLU A 27 0.95 -11.87 2.45
CA GLU A 27 2.38 -11.79 2.09
C GLU A 27 2.78 -12.94 1.17
N GLY A 28 2.39 -14.17 1.50
CA GLY A 28 2.61 -15.33 0.63
C GLY A 28 1.82 -15.26 -0.68
N LEU A 29 0.70 -14.53 -0.70
CA LEU A 29 -0.13 -14.34 -1.89
C LEU A 29 0.29 -13.13 -2.74
N ALA A 30 1.16 -12.24 -2.24
CA ALA A 30 1.66 -11.08 -2.96
C ALA A 30 2.46 -11.44 -4.22
N LEU A 31 2.95 -12.68 -4.30
CA LEU A 31 3.56 -13.27 -5.49
C LEU A 31 2.52 -13.78 -6.50
N THR A 32 1.29 -14.03 -6.06
CA THR A 32 0.21 -14.64 -6.86
C THR A 32 -0.90 -13.67 -7.26
N PHE A 33 -1.09 -12.58 -6.50
CA PHE A 33 -2.09 -11.55 -6.82
C PHE A 33 -1.53 -10.53 -7.79
N ASP A 34 -2.46 -9.91 -8.53
CA ASP A 34 -2.17 -8.61 -9.11
C ASP A 34 -1.81 -7.66 -7.96
N SER A 35 -0.57 -7.22 -8.00
CA SER A 35 0.04 -6.47 -6.92
C SER A 35 -0.69 -5.14 -6.67
N GLU A 36 -1.41 -4.60 -7.66
CA GLU A 36 -2.27 -3.43 -7.48
C GLU A 36 -3.58 -3.75 -6.73
N GLU A 37 -4.25 -4.87 -7.03
CA GLU A 37 -5.46 -5.29 -6.31
C GLU A 37 -5.15 -5.55 -4.83
N LEU A 38 -3.97 -6.11 -4.55
CA LEU A 38 -3.49 -6.32 -3.19
C LEU A 38 -3.22 -4.98 -2.48
N LEU A 39 -2.58 -4.02 -3.16
CA LEU A 39 -2.36 -2.69 -2.61
C LEU A 39 -3.68 -2.00 -2.26
N GLU A 40 -4.63 -1.96 -3.20
CA GLU A 40 -5.96 -1.36 -2.99
C GLU A 40 -6.69 -2.03 -1.83
N PHE A 41 -6.62 -3.37 -1.73
CA PHE A 41 -7.19 -4.11 -0.62
C PHE A 41 -6.55 -3.72 0.71
N LEU A 42 -5.21 -3.74 0.80
CA LEU A 42 -4.50 -3.40 2.04
C LEU A 42 -4.77 -1.96 2.46
N GLN A 43 -4.80 -1.00 1.51
CA GLN A 43 -5.18 0.38 1.78
C GLN A 43 -6.61 0.49 2.34
N GLY A 44 -7.56 -0.27 1.79
CA GLY A 44 -8.90 -0.35 2.34
C GLY A 44 -8.95 -0.90 3.77
N GLN A 45 -8.09 -1.89 4.09
CA GLN A 45 -8.01 -2.46 5.45
C GLN A 45 -7.25 -1.57 6.44
N VAL A 46 -6.33 -0.72 5.99
CA VAL A 46 -5.68 0.30 6.85
C VAL A 46 -6.69 1.34 7.35
N CYS A 47 -7.80 1.54 6.63
CA CYS A 47 -8.90 2.40 7.05
C CYS A 47 -9.98 1.67 7.86
N ASP A 48 -9.79 0.40 8.25
CA ASP A 48 -10.76 -0.36 9.05
C ASP A 48 -10.79 0.16 10.51
N ASP A 49 -11.99 0.25 11.09
CA ASP A 49 -12.20 0.70 12.47
C ASP A 49 -11.65 -0.30 13.50
N ASP A 50 -11.43 -1.55 13.11
CA ASP A 50 -10.82 -2.57 13.96
C ASP A 50 -9.29 -2.36 14.03
N PRO A 51 -8.74 -1.98 15.20
CA PRO A 51 -7.32 -1.70 15.34
C PRO A 51 -6.45 -2.91 15.01
N ILE A 52 -6.94 -4.14 15.21
CA ILE A 52 -6.16 -5.33 14.92
C ILE A 52 -6.05 -5.56 13.40
N LEU A 53 -7.15 -5.36 12.66
CA LEU A 53 -7.14 -5.49 11.19
C LEU A 53 -6.31 -4.37 10.56
N ARG A 54 -6.48 -3.14 11.06
CA ARG A 54 -5.67 -1.99 10.65
C ARG A 54 -4.19 -2.23 10.87
N ASP A 55 -3.79 -2.58 12.09
CA ASP A 55 -2.37 -2.76 12.45
C ASP A 55 -1.73 -3.89 11.64
N GLN A 56 -2.48 -4.96 11.37
CA GLN A 56 -2.01 -6.03 10.50
C GLN A 56 -1.93 -5.61 9.03
N ALA A 57 -2.90 -4.85 8.53
CA ALA A 57 -2.86 -4.31 7.17
C ALA A 57 -1.68 -3.36 7.00
N LEU A 58 -1.40 -2.52 8.00
CA LEU A 58 -0.21 -1.66 8.07
C LEU A 58 1.08 -2.48 8.04
N PHE A 59 1.17 -3.52 8.87
CA PHE A 59 2.32 -4.43 8.90
C PHE A 59 2.55 -5.11 7.54
N SER A 60 1.50 -5.72 6.97
CA SER A 60 1.56 -6.37 5.65
C SER A 60 1.89 -5.38 4.54
N LEU A 61 1.32 -4.17 4.58
CA LEU A 61 1.60 -3.10 3.62
C LEU A 61 3.05 -2.64 3.70
N ALA A 62 3.60 -2.45 4.91
CA ALA A 62 4.99 -2.05 5.10
C ALA A 62 5.98 -3.05 4.50
N ARG A 63 5.66 -4.35 4.55
CA ARG A 63 6.46 -5.44 3.97
C ARG A 63 6.22 -5.62 2.48
N PHE A 64 4.98 -5.46 2.02
CA PHE A 64 4.59 -5.63 0.62
C PHE A 64 5.05 -4.48 -0.28
N LEU A 65 4.96 -3.24 0.21
CA LEU A 65 5.11 -2.03 -0.60
C LEU A 65 6.50 -1.89 -1.28
N PRO A 66 7.64 -2.21 -0.62
CA PRO A 66 8.94 -2.16 -1.28
C PRO A 66 9.02 -3.09 -2.50
N ASP A 67 8.64 -4.36 -2.35
CA ASP A 67 8.63 -5.35 -3.45
C ASP A 67 7.61 -5.00 -4.54
N PHE A 68 6.46 -4.43 -4.14
CA PHE A 68 5.47 -3.90 -5.08
C PHE A 68 6.09 -2.80 -5.96
N VAL A 69 6.72 -1.80 -5.35
CA VAL A 69 7.33 -0.68 -6.08
C VAL A 69 8.46 -1.21 -6.98
N GLN A 70 9.33 -2.07 -6.48
CA GLN A 70 10.39 -2.68 -7.30
C GLN A 70 9.83 -3.41 -8.52
N ARG A 71 8.77 -4.23 -8.35
CA ARG A 71 8.12 -4.94 -9.47
C ARG A 71 7.38 -4.03 -10.42
N ARG A 72 6.68 -3.01 -9.90
CA ARG A 72 5.97 -1.99 -10.68
C ARG A 72 6.92 -1.30 -11.65
N TYR A 73 8.12 -0.97 -11.16
CA TYR A 73 9.18 -0.36 -11.95
C TYR A 73 10.14 -1.38 -12.55
N ALA A 74 9.80 -2.68 -12.57
CA ALA A 74 10.60 -3.80 -13.05
C ALA A 74 12.12 -3.64 -12.78
N VAL A 75 12.44 -3.26 -11.55
CA VAL A 75 13.81 -3.20 -11.05
C VAL A 75 14.19 -4.60 -10.56
N ALA A 76 15.24 -5.19 -11.12
CA ALA A 76 15.65 -6.54 -10.77
C ALA A 76 16.06 -6.62 -9.29
N ALA A 77 15.58 -7.65 -8.58
CA ALA A 77 15.92 -7.92 -7.17
C ALA A 77 17.41 -8.30 -6.94
N SER A 78 18.26 -8.21 -7.96
CA SER A 78 19.69 -8.44 -7.83
C SER A 78 20.35 -7.21 -7.20
N THR A 79 20.70 -7.37 -5.91
CA THR A 79 21.62 -6.52 -5.13
C THR A 79 21.23 -5.04 -5.03
N ALA A 80 20.19 -4.75 -4.24
CA ALA A 80 20.09 -3.46 -3.57
C ALA A 80 21.06 -3.48 -2.37
N GLY A 81 22.18 -2.77 -2.49
CA GLY A 81 23.08 -2.50 -1.37
C GLY A 81 22.43 -1.57 -0.35
N VAL A 82 22.77 -1.75 0.92
CA VAL A 82 22.21 -1.02 2.06
C VAL A 82 22.78 0.41 2.11
N TRP A 83 21.92 1.43 2.17
CA TRP A 83 22.33 2.79 2.51
C TRP A 83 22.40 2.89 4.04
N THR A 84 23.60 2.94 4.62
CA THR A 84 23.80 3.19 6.06
C THR A 84 24.65 4.43 6.32
N GLY A 85 24.08 5.36 7.09
CA GLY A 85 24.80 6.34 7.90
C GLY A 85 25.16 7.65 7.20
N TYR A 86 24.34 8.69 7.42
CA TYR A 86 24.77 10.08 7.29
C TYR A 86 24.81 10.74 8.67
N GLN A 87 25.97 11.22 9.09
CA GLN A 87 26.11 12.12 10.24
C GLN A 87 25.79 13.55 9.80
N MET A 88 24.66 14.07 10.26
CA MET A 88 24.33 15.49 10.19
C MET A 88 24.58 16.07 11.59
N ASP A 89 25.68 16.79 11.77
CA ASP A 89 26.06 17.37 13.06
C ASP A 89 25.08 18.50 13.49
N GLY A 90 24.40 18.25 14.60
CA GLY A 90 24.49 19.12 15.79
C GLY A 90 23.85 20.51 15.79
N SER A 91 22.92 20.87 14.90
CA SER A 91 22.18 22.13 15.05
C SER A 91 20.84 21.95 15.78
N ASN A 92 20.77 22.47 17.01
CA ASN A 92 19.67 22.51 17.99
C ASN A 92 18.29 23.04 17.50
N GLY A 93 18.09 23.27 16.19
CA GLY A 93 16.81 23.69 15.63
C GLY A 93 15.74 22.59 15.66
N ALA A 94 16.13 21.31 15.62
CA ALA A 94 15.21 20.18 15.52
C ALA A 94 14.40 19.86 16.80
N LEU A 95 14.84 20.34 17.98
CA LEU A 95 14.28 19.93 19.28
C LEU A 95 13.16 20.84 19.82
N LYS A 96 13.13 22.13 19.46
CA LYS A 96 11.97 23.03 19.75
C LYS A 96 10.79 22.83 18.78
N VAL A 97 10.97 21.99 17.76
CA VAL A 97 10.07 21.73 16.63
C VAL A 97 9.09 20.58 16.93
N VAL A 98 9.22 19.93 18.09
CA VAL A 98 8.51 18.69 18.47
C VAL A 98 7.20 18.95 19.23
N GLU A 99 6.96 20.15 19.75
CA GLU A 99 5.90 20.42 20.74
C GLU A 99 4.52 20.79 20.17
N GLN A 100 4.37 20.96 18.85
CA GLN A 100 3.17 21.57 18.25
C GLN A 100 2.80 20.77 16.99
N ALA A 101 1.80 19.86 17.03
CA ALA A 101 1.42 18.95 15.92
C ALA A 101 -0.11 18.62 15.84
N ASP A 102 -0.85 18.99 14.76
CA ASP A 102 -2.29 18.73 14.49
C ASP A 102 -2.61 18.60 12.99
N GLY A 103 -3.35 17.57 12.61
CA GLY A 103 -4.02 17.48 11.30
C GLY A 103 -3.49 16.42 10.33
N TRP A 104 -2.35 15.82 10.62
CA TRP A 104 -1.91 14.58 9.99
C TRP A 104 -2.39 13.38 10.80
N SER A 105 -2.66 12.25 10.16
CA SER A 105 -2.60 11.00 10.92
C SER A 105 -1.14 10.75 11.26
N TRP A 106 -0.84 10.64 12.55
CA TRP A 106 0.48 10.34 13.10
C TRP A 106 1.20 9.22 12.32
N SER A 107 0.43 8.21 11.91
CA SER A 107 0.80 7.09 11.07
C SER A 107 1.55 7.47 9.78
N GLN A 108 1.05 8.46 9.02
CA GLN A 108 1.62 8.84 7.73
C GLN A 108 2.98 9.53 7.89
N ALA A 109 3.13 10.38 8.90
CA ALA A 109 4.38 11.04 9.21
C ALA A 109 5.46 10.02 9.61
N VAL A 110 5.12 9.12 10.54
CA VAL A 110 6.07 8.12 11.08
C VAL A 110 6.59 7.19 9.98
N LEU A 111 5.71 6.66 9.12
CA LEU A 111 6.10 5.71 8.06
C LEU A 111 6.88 6.37 6.92
N THR A 112 6.56 7.62 6.58
CA THR A 112 7.27 8.36 5.52
C THR A 112 8.66 8.78 5.98
N VAL A 113 8.73 9.37 7.17
CA VAL A 113 9.93 10.03 7.66
C VAL A 113 11.01 9.00 8.01
N SER A 114 10.64 7.87 8.61
CA SER A 114 11.58 6.79 8.99
C SER A 114 12.39 6.22 7.81
N ARG A 115 11.86 6.27 6.59
CA ARG A 115 12.53 5.78 5.37
C ARG A 115 13.68 6.67 4.89
N LEU A 116 13.77 7.91 5.40
CA LEU A 116 14.86 8.84 5.06
C LEU A 116 16.16 8.55 5.82
N ARG A 117 16.10 7.74 6.89
CA ARG A 117 17.26 7.24 7.68
C ARG A 117 18.28 8.29 8.12
N CYS A 118 17.90 9.56 8.29
CA CYS A 118 18.80 10.61 8.76
C CYS A 118 18.76 10.77 10.30
N VAL A 119 19.82 11.33 10.89
CA VAL A 119 19.98 11.45 12.36
C VAL A 119 18.78 12.15 13.06
N PRO A 120 18.27 13.31 12.57
CA PRO A 120 17.12 13.95 13.22
C PRO A 120 15.86 13.08 13.22
N VAL A 121 15.66 12.29 12.16
CA VAL A 121 14.56 11.35 12.05
C VAL A 121 14.72 10.21 13.03
N ARG A 122 15.92 9.63 13.11
CA ARG A 122 16.22 8.57 14.07
C ARG A 122 15.92 9.03 15.50
N ASP A 123 16.45 10.18 15.89
CA ASP A 123 16.29 10.71 17.24
C ASP A 123 14.82 11.03 17.55
N TRP A 124 14.06 11.51 16.55
CA TRP A 124 12.62 11.70 16.66
C TRP A 124 11.85 10.39 16.82
N VAL A 125 12.16 9.36 16.01
CA VAL A 125 11.54 8.02 16.13
C VAL A 125 11.87 7.42 17.49
N PHE A 126 13.09 7.60 18.00
CA PHE A 126 13.48 7.15 19.35
C PHE A 126 12.68 7.86 20.44
N GLY A 127 12.55 9.20 20.34
CA GLY A 127 11.71 9.96 21.26
C GLY A 127 10.22 9.58 21.17
N ALA A 128 9.72 9.22 19.98
CA ALA A 128 8.36 8.71 19.80
C ALA A 128 8.18 7.31 20.43
N ALA A 129 9.19 6.45 20.31
CA ALA A 129 9.19 5.11 20.91
C ALA A 129 9.21 5.12 22.44
N ASP A 130 9.71 6.19 23.05
CA ASP A 130 9.75 6.34 24.52
C ASP A 130 8.44 6.88 25.11
N ARG A 131 7.50 7.34 24.26
CA ARG A 131 6.18 7.82 24.71
C ARG A 131 5.26 6.64 25.07
N PRO A 132 4.30 6.82 26.00
CA PRO A 132 3.30 5.80 26.31
C PRO A 132 2.23 5.70 25.21
N GLY A 133 1.73 4.49 24.97
CA GLY A 133 0.77 4.21 23.89
C GLY A 133 1.30 4.38 22.46
N PRO A 134 2.57 4.04 22.17
CA PRO A 134 3.09 4.12 20.81
C PRO A 134 2.38 3.11 19.90
N GLU A 135 2.10 3.55 18.69
CA GLU A 135 1.30 2.83 17.70
C GLU A 135 2.18 1.91 16.84
N MET A 136 1.56 0.99 16.08
CA MET A 136 2.21 0.03 15.18
C MET A 136 3.25 0.70 14.26
N GLU A 137 2.96 1.92 13.82
CA GLU A 137 3.74 2.74 12.91
C GLU A 137 5.10 3.11 13.51
N VAL A 138 5.18 3.39 14.81
CA VAL A 138 6.45 3.69 15.48
C VAL A 138 7.35 2.46 15.48
N GLY A 139 6.76 1.28 15.71
CA GLY A 139 7.47 0.01 15.58
C GLY A 139 7.98 -0.24 14.17
N LEU A 140 7.14 -0.03 13.16
CA LEU A 140 7.56 -0.14 11.75
C LEU A 140 8.67 0.85 11.40
N ALA A 141 8.60 2.09 11.93
CA ALA A 141 9.65 3.09 11.77
C ALA A 141 10.96 2.69 12.44
N LEU A 142 10.93 2.12 13.66
CA LEU A 142 12.13 1.60 14.30
C LEU A 142 12.77 0.50 13.47
N SER A 143 11.97 -0.41 12.92
CA SER A 143 12.49 -1.50 12.08
C SER A 143 13.18 -1.00 10.82
N SER A 144 12.66 0.07 10.21
CA SER A 144 13.20 0.59 8.95
C SER A 144 14.52 1.33 9.10
N LEU A 145 14.91 1.68 10.33
CA LEU A 145 16.21 2.28 10.65
C LEU A 145 17.36 1.24 10.63
N GLU A 146 17.05 -0.05 10.78
CA GLU A 146 18.00 -1.18 10.70
C GLU A 146 19.25 -1.08 11.61
N SER A 147 19.23 -0.20 12.62
CA SER A 147 20.30 -0.10 13.60
C SER A 147 20.02 -0.98 14.82
N ARG A 148 21.06 -1.56 15.40
CA ARG A 148 20.92 -2.40 16.62
C ARG A 148 20.16 -1.68 17.73
N GLU A 149 20.47 -0.42 17.98
CA GLU A 149 19.77 0.41 18.97
C GLU A 149 18.27 0.55 18.65
N ALA A 150 17.91 0.74 17.37
CA ALA A 150 16.50 0.83 16.96
C ALA A 150 15.77 -0.51 17.16
N LEU A 151 16.42 -1.64 16.89
CA LEU A 151 15.86 -2.98 17.12
C LEU A 151 15.70 -3.27 18.61
N ASP A 152 16.68 -2.91 19.44
CA ASP A 152 16.60 -3.05 20.90
C ASP A 152 15.44 -2.22 21.47
N ARG A 153 15.28 -0.98 20.98
CA ARG A 153 14.14 -0.11 21.31
C ARG A 153 12.80 -0.67 20.82
N LEU A 154 12.77 -1.32 19.65
CA LEU A 154 11.57 -2.00 19.15
C LEU A 154 11.16 -3.13 20.10
N VAL A 155 12.10 -3.97 20.52
CA VAL A 155 11.81 -5.07 21.47
C VAL A 155 11.34 -4.51 22.81
N ALA A 156 11.96 -3.44 23.31
CA ALA A 156 11.53 -2.77 24.54
C ALA A 156 10.12 -2.18 24.43
N LEU A 157 9.79 -1.57 23.29
CA LEU A 157 8.47 -1.03 22.98
C LEU A 157 7.40 -2.14 22.97
N VAL A 158 7.66 -3.24 22.26
CA VAL A 158 6.74 -4.40 22.23
C VAL A 158 6.57 -4.97 23.64
N ARG A 159 7.65 -5.16 24.40
CA ARG A 159 7.59 -5.66 25.79
C ARG A 159 6.69 -4.80 26.68
N ARG A 160 6.75 -3.48 26.53
CA ARG A 160 5.99 -2.54 27.35
C ARG A 160 4.50 -2.49 26.98
N GLU A 161 4.18 -2.58 25.69
CA GLU A 161 2.84 -2.21 25.18
C GLU A 161 2.04 -3.40 24.62
N ALA A 162 2.65 -4.57 24.40
CA ALA A 162 1.97 -5.74 23.83
C ALA A 162 0.77 -6.24 24.65
N VAL A 163 0.76 -5.97 25.97
CA VAL A 163 -0.39 -6.28 26.84
C VAL A 163 -1.61 -5.43 26.48
N ARG A 164 -1.40 -4.19 26.03
CA ARG A 164 -2.45 -3.27 25.61
C ARG A 164 -2.83 -3.44 24.15
N SER A 165 -1.86 -3.80 23.31
CA SER A 165 -2.07 -4.01 21.88
C SER A 165 -1.33 -5.26 21.40
N SER A 166 -2.05 -6.39 21.32
CA SER A 166 -1.46 -7.68 20.95
C SER A 166 -1.01 -7.77 19.48
N SER A 167 -1.41 -6.81 18.63
CA SER A 167 -0.92 -6.66 17.26
C SER A 167 0.56 -6.28 17.20
N LEU A 168 1.07 -5.53 18.19
CA LEU A 168 2.48 -5.13 18.26
C LEU A 168 3.44 -6.32 18.31
N LEU A 169 2.97 -7.48 18.75
CA LEU A 169 3.76 -8.72 18.75
C LEU A 169 4.23 -9.11 17.33
N LEU A 170 3.53 -8.69 16.26
CA LEU A 170 3.96 -8.90 14.87
C LEU A 170 5.33 -8.29 14.57
N LEU A 171 5.67 -7.19 15.26
CA LEU A 171 6.91 -6.45 15.05
C LEU A 171 8.15 -7.24 15.50
N LEU A 172 8.00 -8.28 16.33
CA LEU A 172 9.13 -9.13 16.75
C LEU A 172 9.81 -9.81 15.55
N SER A 173 9.05 -10.10 14.49
CA SER A 173 9.60 -10.64 13.24
C SER A 173 10.55 -9.68 12.51
N LEU A 174 10.49 -8.38 12.82
CA LEU A 174 11.34 -7.34 12.23
C LEU A 174 12.61 -7.06 13.06
N ALA A 175 12.68 -7.57 14.29
CA ALA A 175 13.84 -7.49 15.17
C ALA A 175 14.33 -8.89 15.55
N ALA A 176 14.45 -9.76 14.55
CA ALA A 176 14.87 -11.15 14.74
C ALA A 176 16.21 -11.23 15.48
N GLY A 177 16.17 -11.84 16.67
CA GLY A 177 17.30 -12.00 17.58
C GLY A 177 16.85 -12.66 18.87
N GLN A 178 17.80 -13.14 19.68
CA GLN A 178 17.48 -13.91 20.89
C GLN A 178 16.53 -13.17 21.83
N ALA A 179 16.76 -11.88 22.09
CA ALA A 179 15.91 -11.08 22.97
C ALA A 179 14.46 -10.96 22.49
N ALA A 180 14.25 -10.91 21.17
CA ALA A 180 12.90 -10.89 20.59
C ALA A 180 12.26 -12.28 20.65
N PHE A 181 13.04 -13.35 20.48
CA PHE A 181 12.55 -14.73 20.61
C PHE A 181 12.16 -15.06 22.05
N ASP A 182 12.98 -14.68 23.04
CA ASP A 182 12.68 -14.86 24.47
C ASP A 182 11.37 -14.15 24.83
N LEU A 183 11.20 -12.90 24.36
CA LEU A 183 9.97 -12.15 24.55
C LEU A 183 8.76 -12.81 23.86
N LEU A 184 8.95 -13.38 22.66
CA LEU A 184 7.92 -14.14 21.95
C LEU A 184 7.45 -15.31 22.82
N VAL A 185 8.39 -16.14 23.31
CA VAL A 185 8.09 -17.32 24.12
C VAL A 185 7.42 -16.96 25.44
N ASP A 186 7.91 -15.93 26.13
CA ASP A 186 7.33 -15.41 27.37
C ASP A 186 5.91 -14.87 27.20
N SER A 187 5.57 -14.40 25.99
CA SER A 187 4.28 -13.80 25.67
C SER A 187 3.19 -14.81 25.31
N ILE A 188 3.54 -16.05 24.94
CA ILE A 188 2.58 -17.08 24.47
C ILE A 188 1.43 -17.28 25.46
N ASP A 189 1.74 -17.42 26.74
CA ASP A 189 0.76 -17.70 27.80
C ASP A 189 0.09 -16.42 28.34
N ARG A 190 0.63 -15.24 28.02
CA ARG A 190 0.21 -13.95 28.60
C ARG A 190 -0.69 -13.13 27.68
N THR A 191 -1.00 -13.66 26.50
CA THR A 191 -1.75 -12.94 25.47
C THR A 191 -3.05 -13.66 25.11
N ASP A 192 -3.91 -13.03 24.32
CA ASP A 192 -5.15 -13.61 23.83
C ASP A 192 -4.92 -14.41 22.53
N ALA A 193 -5.98 -14.98 21.95
CA ALA A 193 -5.88 -15.73 20.70
C ALA A 193 -5.33 -14.86 19.55
N ALA A 194 -5.66 -13.56 19.53
CA ALA A 194 -5.16 -12.63 18.53
C ALA A 194 -3.65 -12.39 18.67
N GLY A 195 -3.15 -12.26 19.90
CA GLY A 195 -1.73 -12.15 20.18
C GLY A 195 -0.97 -13.42 19.91
N ARG A 196 -1.48 -14.60 20.34
CA ARG A 196 -0.89 -15.91 20.03
C ARG A 196 -0.77 -16.14 18.53
N MET A 197 -1.79 -15.73 17.77
CA MET A 197 -1.71 -15.80 16.31
C MET A 197 -0.62 -14.87 15.75
N SER A 198 -0.45 -13.68 16.32
CA SER A 198 0.62 -12.75 15.94
C SER A 198 2.01 -13.32 16.25
N LEU A 199 2.18 -13.97 17.41
CA LEU A 199 3.40 -14.68 17.79
C LEU A 199 3.69 -15.82 16.82
N ALA A 200 2.67 -16.61 16.44
CA ALA A 200 2.83 -17.68 15.46
C ALA A 200 3.40 -17.13 14.14
N PHE A 201 2.86 -16.04 13.59
CA PHE A 201 3.36 -15.43 12.36
C PHE A 201 4.81 -14.92 12.44
N CYS A 202 5.34 -14.69 13.65
CA CYS A 202 6.72 -14.25 13.81
C CYS A 202 7.74 -15.39 13.73
N LEU A 203 7.32 -16.63 13.99
CA LEU A 203 8.22 -17.78 14.06
C LEU A 203 9.15 -17.96 12.85
N PRO A 204 8.72 -17.74 11.58
CA PRO A 204 9.61 -17.89 10.44
C PRO A 204 10.81 -16.94 10.41
N ALA A 205 10.82 -15.89 11.24
CA ALA A 205 11.94 -14.97 11.38
C ALA A 205 13.07 -15.49 12.30
N PHE A 206 12.85 -16.60 13.00
CA PHE A 206 13.79 -17.17 13.98
C PHE A 206 14.35 -18.54 13.52
N PRO A 207 15.47 -18.99 14.10
CA PRO A 207 16.06 -20.29 13.74
C PRO A 207 15.10 -21.45 13.96
N GLU A 208 15.09 -22.41 13.02
CA GLU A 208 14.20 -23.58 13.02
C GLU A 208 14.24 -24.37 14.35
N GLN A 209 15.45 -24.55 14.90
CA GLN A 209 15.69 -25.30 16.13
C GLN A 209 14.96 -24.71 17.34
N ASP A 210 14.79 -23.37 17.37
CA ASP A 210 14.17 -22.66 18.47
C ASP A 210 12.64 -22.66 18.30
N CYS A 211 12.17 -22.54 17.06
CA CYS A 211 10.75 -22.43 16.73
C CYS A 211 9.93 -23.65 17.13
N ARG A 212 10.49 -24.87 17.10
CA ARG A 212 9.70 -26.10 17.30
C ARG A 212 8.99 -26.14 18.65
N ALA A 213 9.68 -25.81 19.75
CA ALA A 213 9.08 -25.81 21.08
C ALA A 213 7.97 -24.75 21.20
N ALA A 214 8.16 -23.57 20.60
CA ALA A 214 7.14 -22.53 20.56
C ALA A 214 5.91 -22.95 19.73
N MET A 215 6.12 -23.63 18.60
CA MET A 215 5.05 -24.18 17.77
C MET A 215 4.21 -25.21 18.54
N ASP A 216 4.85 -26.14 19.24
CA ASP A 216 4.16 -27.17 20.03
C ASP A 216 3.34 -26.54 21.16
N ARG A 217 3.89 -25.51 21.85
CA ARG A 217 3.16 -24.76 22.88
C ARG A 217 1.94 -24.02 22.32
N LEU A 218 2.10 -23.30 21.20
CA LEU A 218 1.00 -22.57 20.54
C LEU A 218 -0.08 -23.52 20.01
N LEU A 219 0.30 -24.67 19.45
CA LEU A 219 -0.62 -25.70 18.97
C LEU A 219 -1.47 -26.30 20.13
N GLY A 220 -0.87 -26.38 21.33
CA GLY A 220 -1.50 -26.91 22.55
C GLY A 220 -2.73 -26.14 23.02
N PHE A 221 -2.89 -24.86 22.66
CA PHE A 221 -4.07 -24.06 23.01
C PHE A 221 -5.34 -24.50 22.26
N ARG A 222 -5.21 -25.28 21.17
CA ARG A 222 -6.34 -25.78 20.35
C ARG A 222 -7.26 -24.70 19.79
N GLU A 223 -6.73 -23.50 19.60
CA GLU A 223 -7.43 -22.38 18.97
C GLU A 223 -7.24 -22.45 17.45
N GLY A 224 -8.31 -22.73 16.69
CA GLY A 224 -8.20 -23.08 15.27
C GLY A 224 -7.38 -22.09 14.41
N TRP A 225 -7.51 -20.79 14.64
CA TRP A 225 -6.75 -19.77 13.90
C TRP A 225 -5.28 -19.68 14.32
N VAL A 226 -4.98 -19.90 15.61
CA VAL A 226 -3.59 -19.98 16.10
C VAL A 226 -2.92 -21.21 15.52
N GLN A 227 -3.59 -22.37 15.57
CA GLN A 227 -3.07 -23.61 14.98
C GLN A 227 -2.82 -23.45 13.47
N ALA A 228 -3.74 -22.82 12.74
CA ALA A 228 -3.55 -22.52 11.33
C ALA A 228 -2.34 -21.59 11.07
N ALA A 229 -2.14 -20.57 11.91
CA ALA A 229 -0.97 -19.68 11.81
C ALA A 229 0.36 -20.41 12.12
N VAL A 230 0.36 -21.31 13.10
CA VAL A 230 1.51 -22.18 13.42
C VAL A 230 1.85 -23.07 12.22
N LEU A 231 0.85 -23.70 11.59
CA LEU A 231 1.05 -24.53 10.40
C LEU A 231 1.51 -23.71 9.18
N GLY A 232 0.99 -22.49 9.01
CA GLY A 232 1.48 -21.55 8.01
C GLY A 232 2.95 -21.15 8.26
N SER A 233 3.37 -21.10 9.51
CA SER A 233 4.77 -20.81 9.87
C SER A 233 5.69 -22.00 9.59
N ALA A 234 5.21 -23.22 9.81
CA ALA A 234 5.91 -24.43 9.37
C ALA A 234 6.08 -24.48 7.84
N GLU A 235 5.04 -24.09 7.09
CA GLU A 235 5.13 -23.92 5.63
C GLU A 235 6.21 -22.90 5.21
N ALA A 236 6.28 -21.77 5.91
CA ALA A 236 7.22 -20.69 5.63
C ALA A 236 8.68 -21.04 5.98
N LEU A 237 8.90 -21.76 7.09
CA LEU A 237 10.23 -22.31 7.44
C LEU A 237 10.73 -23.32 6.39
N ALA A 238 9.81 -23.99 5.69
CA ALA A 238 10.10 -24.93 4.60
C ALA A 238 11.06 -26.06 5.00
N ALA A 239 11.06 -26.46 6.27
CA ALA A 239 12.01 -27.42 6.83
C ALA A 239 11.52 -28.88 6.72
N PRO A 240 12.25 -29.78 6.03
CA PRO A 240 11.86 -31.19 5.88
C PRO A 240 11.65 -31.94 7.20
N ALA A 241 12.37 -31.57 8.26
CA ALA A 241 12.23 -32.16 9.60
C ALA A 241 10.86 -31.92 10.25
N LEU A 242 10.09 -30.94 9.75
CA LEU A 242 8.74 -30.65 10.25
C LEU A 242 7.67 -31.57 9.64
N VAL A 243 7.96 -32.28 8.55
CA VAL A 243 6.96 -33.09 7.83
C VAL A 243 6.38 -34.24 8.68
N PRO A 244 7.18 -35.02 9.44
CA PRO A 244 6.63 -36.03 10.35
C PRO A 244 5.65 -35.42 11.37
N TRP A 245 5.98 -34.25 11.92
CA TRP A 245 5.11 -33.53 12.85
C TRP A 245 3.81 -33.05 12.18
N LEU A 246 3.88 -32.54 10.94
CA LEU A 246 2.68 -32.20 10.16
C LEU A 246 1.80 -33.42 9.90
N ALA A 247 2.40 -34.59 9.64
CA ALA A 247 1.67 -35.83 9.46
C ALA A 247 0.96 -36.28 10.74
N ASP A 248 1.58 -36.08 11.90
CA ASP A 248 0.95 -36.34 13.20
C ASP A 248 -0.23 -35.40 13.44
N VAL A 249 -0.04 -34.08 13.23
CA VAL A 249 -1.13 -33.09 13.33
C VAL A 249 -2.30 -33.43 12.40
N TYR A 250 -2.01 -33.85 11.16
CA TYR A 250 -3.03 -34.30 10.21
C TYR A 250 -3.83 -35.51 10.72
N LYS A 251 -3.15 -36.51 11.30
CA LYS A 251 -3.79 -37.75 11.78
C LYS A 251 -4.58 -37.55 13.07
N THR A 252 -4.05 -36.75 14.01
CA THR A 252 -4.65 -36.61 15.34
C THR A 252 -5.68 -35.48 15.44
N SER A 253 -5.72 -34.56 14.47
CA SER A 253 -6.67 -33.45 14.50
C SER A 253 -8.08 -33.90 14.07
N GLU A 254 -9.04 -33.73 14.98
CA GLU A 254 -10.47 -33.86 14.67
C GLU A 254 -10.97 -32.72 13.79
N ASN A 255 -10.36 -31.54 13.90
CA ASN A 255 -10.73 -30.34 13.14
C ASN A 255 -10.24 -30.44 11.69
N GLU A 256 -11.20 -30.49 10.76
CA GLU A 256 -10.94 -30.59 9.32
C GLU A 256 -10.14 -29.40 8.77
N PHE A 257 -10.41 -28.18 9.24
CA PHE A 257 -9.67 -26.99 8.81
C PHE A 257 -8.18 -27.12 9.14
N ILE A 258 -7.84 -27.68 10.30
CA ILE A 258 -6.44 -27.92 10.71
C ILE A 258 -5.80 -29.02 9.86
N ARG A 259 -6.53 -30.09 9.53
CA ARG A 259 -6.06 -31.12 8.59
C ARG A 259 -5.74 -30.52 7.22
N ILE A 260 -6.61 -29.63 6.72
CA ILE A 260 -6.38 -28.88 5.47
C ILE A 260 -5.09 -28.06 5.56
N GLN A 261 -4.89 -27.30 6.64
CA GLN A 261 -3.69 -26.48 6.81
C GLN A 261 -2.41 -27.34 6.94
N ALA A 262 -2.48 -28.50 7.59
CA ALA A 262 -1.33 -29.41 7.72
C ALA A 262 -0.91 -29.98 6.37
N VAL A 263 -1.86 -30.43 5.54
CA VAL A 263 -1.61 -30.91 4.18
C VAL A 263 -1.07 -29.79 3.30
N LYS A 264 -1.64 -28.59 3.38
CA LYS A 264 -1.12 -27.41 2.68
C LYS A 264 0.32 -27.12 3.08
N ALA A 265 0.62 -27.07 4.37
CA ALA A 265 1.97 -26.79 4.87
C ALA A 265 2.98 -27.82 4.35
N ALA A 266 2.62 -29.11 4.39
CA ALA A 266 3.45 -30.19 3.85
C ALA A 266 3.70 -30.02 2.35
N GLY A 267 2.68 -29.66 1.58
CA GLY A 267 2.81 -29.32 0.16
C GLY A 267 3.80 -28.19 -0.13
N GLY A 268 4.19 -27.40 0.87
CA GLY A 268 5.10 -26.27 0.77
C GLY A 268 6.53 -26.60 1.14
N ILE A 269 6.76 -27.80 1.67
CA ILE A 269 8.05 -28.33 2.08
C ILE A 269 8.45 -29.38 1.04
N ALA A 270 9.52 -29.13 0.28
CA ALA A 270 9.99 -30.08 -0.72
C ALA A 270 10.54 -31.35 -0.05
N GLY A 271 10.11 -32.52 -0.53
CA GLY A 271 10.62 -33.81 -0.07
C GLY A 271 9.63 -34.97 -0.22
N ASP A 272 10.15 -36.20 -0.24
CA ASP A 272 9.35 -37.41 -0.47
C ASP A 272 8.32 -37.65 0.64
N LEU A 273 8.65 -37.32 1.89
CA LEU A 273 7.70 -37.43 3.00
C LEU A 273 6.49 -36.50 2.81
N SER A 274 6.70 -35.31 2.23
CA SER A 274 5.60 -34.40 1.91
C SER A 274 4.71 -34.97 0.81
N VAL A 275 5.33 -35.54 -0.23
CA VAL A 275 4.61 -36.24 -1.31
C VAL A 275 3.76 -37.38 -0.73
N GLN A 276 4.35 -38.21 0.13
CA GLN A 276 3.65 -39.33 0.78
C GLN A 276 2.46 -38.85 1.63
N LEU A 277 2.66 -37.81 2.46
CA LEU A 277 1.57 -37.22 3.25
C LEU A 277 0.45 -36.69 2.36
N CYS A 278 0.78 -35.98 1.28
CA CYS A 278 -0.23 -35.47 0.35
C CYS A 278 -0.94 -36.58 -0.43
N LEU A 279 -0.25 -37.65 -0.83
CA LEU A 279 -0.88 -38.82 -1.47
C LEU A 279 -1.84 -39.53 -0.51
N ASP A 280 -1.44 -39.71 0.75
CA ASP A 280 -2.30 -40.29 1.79
C ASP A 280 -3.56 -39.44 2.00
N ALA A 281 -3.39 -38.12 2.08
CA ALA A 281 -4.50 -37.17 2.22
C ALA A 281 -5.42 -37.15 0.99
N ALA A 282 -4.89 -37.28 -0.23
CA ALA A 282 -5.68 -37.39 -1.46
C ALA A 282 -6.50 -38.70 -1.50
N GLY A 283 -5.98 -39.80 -0.93
CA GLY A 283 -6.70 -41.07 -0.86
C GLY A 283 -7.76 -41.10 0.24
N LYS A 284 -7.40 -40.70 1.47
CA LYS A 284 -8.20 -40.95 2.69
C LYS A 284 -8.91 -39.72 3.26
N GLY A 285 -8.57 -38.52 2.80
CA GLY A 285 -9.16 -37.29 3.31
C GLY A 285 -10.64 -37.12 2.93
N THR A 286 -11.28 -36.13 3.56
CA THR A 286 -12.55 -35.57 3.09
C THR A 286 -12.34 -34.85 1.75
N ASP A 287 -13.41 -34.55 1.01
CA ASP A 287 -13.27 -33.90 -0.30
C ASP A 287 -12.56 -32.54 -0.24
N ALA A 288 -12.74 -31.77 0.84
CA ALA A 288 -12.01 -30.51 1.03
C ALA A 288 -10.51 -30.74 1.27
N VAL A 289 -10.14 -31.74 2.08
CA VAL A 289 -8.74 -32.16 2.31
C VAL A 289 -8.13 -32.68 1.01
N ARG A 290 -8.85 -33.51 0.27
CA ARG A 290 -8.44 -34.08 -1.01
C ARG A 290 -8.17 -33.01 -2.06
N ALA A 291 -9.02 -31.99 -2.14
CA ALA A 291 -8.81 -30.85 -3.02
C ALA A 291 -7.46 -30.16 -2.77
N VAL A 292 -7.12 -29.91 -1.50
CA VAL A 292 -5.85 -29.27 -1.10
C VAL A 292 -4.66 -30.22 -1.24
N ALA A 293 -4.86 -31.52 -1.03
CA ALA A 293 -3.85 -32.54 -1.30
C ALA A 293 -3.44 -32.54 -2.77
N LEU A 294 -4.40 -32.49 -3.71
CA LEU A 294 -4.09 -32.38 -5.15
C LEU A 294 -3.32 -31.09 -5.47
N GLU A 295 -3.71 -29.93 -4.92
CA GLU A 295 -2.95 -28.68 -5.11
C GLU A 295 -1.52 -28.81 -4.60
N SER A 296 -1.36 -29.48 -3.47
CA SER A 296 -0.07 -29.70 -2.81
C SER A 296 0.82 -30.62 -3.64
N LEU A 297 0.28 -31.71 -4.21
CA LEU A 297 1.01 -32.61 -5.11
C LEU A 297 1.49 -31.90 -6.38
N VAL A 298 0.65 -31.02 -6.95
CA VAL A 298 1.05 -30.17 -8.09
C VAL A 298 2.19 -29.23 -7.70
N ARG A 299 2.08 -28.58 -6.53
CA ARG A 299 3.12 -27.69 -6.01
C ARG A 299 4.45 -28.41 -5.77
N LEU A 300 4.39 -29.66 -5.30
CA LEU A 300 5.54 -30.54 -5.11
C LEU A 300 6.10 -31.12 -6.42
N ARG A 301 5.47 -30.84 -7.57
CA ARG A 301 5.88 -31.32 -8.89
C ARG A 301 6.01 -32.85 -8.96
N VAL A 302 5.04 -33.53 -8.35
CA VAL A 302 4.95 -34.99 -8.38
C VAL A 302 4.85 -35.50 -9.82
N GLU A 303 5.33 -36.72 -10.07
CA GLU A 303 5.27 -37.36 -11.37
C GLU A 303 3.82 -37.37 -11.92
N GLY A 304 3.66 -37.05 -13.20
CA GLY A 304 2.34 -36.93 -13.82
C GLY A 304 1.47 -38.19 -13.71
N ARG A 305 2.07 -39.38 -13.69
CA ARG A 305 1.36 -40.64 -13.47
C ARG A 305 0.77 -40.71 -12.05
N GLN A 306 1.59 -40.46 -11.03
CA GLN A 306 1.17 -40.48 -9.63
C GLN A 306 0.09 -39.41 -9.37
N LEU A 307 0.26 -38.21 -9.93
CA LEU A 307 -0.75 -37.15 -9.84
C LEU A 307 -2.08 -37.59 -10.49
N ARG A 308 -2.03 -38.20 -11.68
CA ARG A 308 -3.21 -38.73 -12.36
C ARG A 308 -3.90 -39.80 -11.52
N GLU A 309 -3.16 -40.78 -11.00
CA GLU A 309 -3.71 -41.85 -10.16
C GLU A 309 -4.41 -41.29 -8.91
N ALA A 310 -3.85 -40.25 -8.27
CA ALA A 310 -4.48 -39.57 -7.14
C ALA A 310 -5.71 -38.73 -7.54
N ALA A 311 -5.71 -38.14 -8.74
CA ALA A 311 -6.76 -37.25 -9.22
C ALA A 311 -7.98 -37.98 -9.79
N THR A 312 -7.80 -39.12 -10.47
CA THR A 312 -8.88 -39.84 -11.17
C THR A 312 -10.11 -40.15 -10.30
N PRO A 313 -9.99 -40.62 -9.04
CA PRO A 313 -11.14 -40.90 -8.18
C PRO A 313 -12.00 -39.66 -7.87
N LEU A 314 -11.45 -38.46 -8.04
CA LEU A 314 -12.07 -37.20 -7.64
C LEU A 314 -12.77 -36.48 -8.81
N LEU A 315 -12.72 -37.04 -10.03
CA LEU A 315 -13.43 -36.50 -11.20
C LEU A 315 -14.96 -36.43 -11.01
N GLY A 316 -15.52 -37.29 -10.15
CA GLY A 316 -16.94 -37.30 -9.79
C GLY A 316 -17.26 -36.66 -8.44
N SER A 317 -16.30 -35.99 -7.79
CA SER A 317 -16.53 -35.42 -6.46
C SER A 317 -17.64 -34.35 -6.48
N PRO A 318 -18.57 -34.36 -5.51
CA PRO A 318 -19.55 -33.29 -5.35
C PRO A 318 -18.90 -31.97 -4.90
N HIS A 319 -17.68 -32.02 -4.35
CA HIS A 319 -16.93 -30.84 -3.97
C HIS A 319 -16.27 -30.21 -5.21
N LEU A 320 -16.82 -29.10 -5.65
CA LEU A 320 -16.45 -28.38 -6.87
C LEU A 320 -14.93 -28.23 -7.04
N LYS A 321 -14.22 -27.80 -6.00
CA LYS A 321 -12.77 -27.59 -6.05
C LYS A 321 -11.97 -28.90 -6.21
N ALA A 322 -12.43 -29.99 -5.58
CA ALA A 322 -11.77 -31.29 -5.71
C ALA A 322 -11.92 -31.81 -7.15
N ARG A 323 -13.13 -31.68 -7.70
CA ARG A 323 -13.48 -32.05 -9.07
C ARG A 323 -12.68 -31.24 -10.11
N VAL A 324 -12.52 -29.94 -9.91
CA VAL A 324 -11.71 -29.05 -10.76
C VAL A 324 -10.24 -29.43 -10.74
N ASN A 325 -9.66 -29.59 -9.55
CA ASN A 325 -8.27 -30.01 -9.41
C ASN A 325 -8.03 -31.41 -9.98
N ALA A 326 -9.03 -32.29 -9.87
CA ALA A 326 -9.00 -33.61 -10.47
C ALA A 326 -8.97 -33.56 -12.00
N MET A 327 -9.79 -32.70 -12.63
CA MET A 327 -9.76 -32.54 -14.09
C MET A 327 -8.39 -32.07 -14.56
N LEU A 328 -7.79 -31.08 -13.88
CA LEU A 328 -6.47 -30.55 -14.22
C LEU A 328 -5.34 -31.56 -13.98
N GLY A 329 -5.47 -32.43 -12.96
CA GLY A 329 -4.46 -33.43 -12.62
C GLY A 329 -4.59 -34.75 -13.39
N ALA A 330 -5.80 -35.16 -13.76
CA ALA A 330 -6.05 -36.48 -14.33
C ALA A 330 -6.11 -36.50 -15.87
N LEU A 331 -6.64 -35.44 -16.49
CA LEU A 331 -7.05 -35.46 -17.90
C LEU A 331 -6.08 -34.71 -18.81
N ALA A 332 -5.95 -35.18 -20.05
CA ALA A 332 -5.35 -34.34 -21.08
C ALA A 332 -6.26 -33.13 -21.40
N PRO A 333 -5.73 -32.01 -21.93
CA PRO A 333 -6.53 -30.87 -22.31
C PRO A 333 -7.71 -31.21 -23.22
N GLU A 334 -7.47 -32.05 -24.22
CA GLU A 334 -8.46 -32.49 -25.21
C GLU A 334 -9.54 -33.40 -24.59
N GLU A 335 -9.15 -34.25 -23.65
CA GLU A 335 -10.06 -35.13 -22.91
C GLU A 335 -10.97 -34.33 -21.97
N THR A 336 -10.44 -33.27 -21.35
CA THR A 336 -11.20 -32.43 -20.42
C THR A 336 -12.46 -31.85 -21.07
N PHE A 337 -12.32 -31.34 -22.30
CA PHE A 337 -13.44 -30.79 -23.08
C PHE A 337 -14.55 -31.79 -23.39
N THR A 338 -14.22 -33.07 -23.49
CA THR A 338 -15.20 -34.09 -23.84
C THR A 338 -15.95 -34.62 -22.63
N THR A 339 -15.45 -34.39 -21.41
CA THR A 339 -16.11 -34.86 -20.20
C THR A 339 -17.47 -34.17 -19.97
N PRO A 340 -18.53 -34.92 -19.60
CA PRO A 340 -19.81 -34.32 -19.21
C PRO A 340 -19.66 -33.36 -18.02
N ALA A 341 -18.80 -33.70 -17.06
CA ALA A 341 -18.57 -32.91 -15.86
C ALA A 341 -18.02 -31.50 -16.17
N PHE A 342 -17.10 -31.37 -17.13
CA PHE A 342 -16.60 -30.04 -17.51
C PHE A 342 -17.66 -29.20 -18.23
N ARG A 343 -18.47 -29.83 -19.11
CA ARG A 343 -19.58 -29.14 -19.78
C ARG A 343 -20.63 -28.65 -18.78
N GLU A 344 -20.92 -29.45 -17.75
CA GLU A 344 -21.81 -29.05 -16.66
C GLU A 344 -21.27 -27.80 -15.95
N LEU A 345 -19.97 -27.74 -15.65
CA LEU A 345 -19.36 -26.55 -15.04
C LEU A 345 -19.52 -25.30 -15.93
N LEU A 346 -19.18 -25.44 -17.22
CA LEU A 346 -19.19 -24.33 -18.18
C LEU A 346 -20.60 -23.78 -18.42
N MET A 347 -21.62 -24.65 -18.42
CA MET A 347 -23.01 -24.30 -18.71
C MET A 347 -23.87 -24.15 -17.44
N SER A 348 -23.26 -24.22 -16.25
CA SER A 348 -23.99 -24.15 -14.98
C SER A 348 -24.70 -22.81 -14.81
N SER A 349 -25.88 -22.82 -14.21
CA SER A 349 -26.55 -21.59 -13.75
C SER A 349 -25.82 -20.94 -12.57
N ASP A 350 -25.10 -21.74 -11.78
CA ASP A 350 -24.28 -21.27 -10.67
C ASP A 350 -23.01 -20.57 -11.17
N ALA A 351 -22.81 -19.33 -10.73
CA ALA A 351 -21.68 -18.50 -11.13
C ALA A 351 -20.34 -19.06 -10.61
N LEU A 352 -20.32 -19.70 -9.45
CA LEU A 352 -19.08 -20.27 -8.90
C LEU A 352 -18.58 -21.42 -9.78
N SER A 353 -19.48 -22.29 -10.25
CA SER A 353 -19.16 -23.37 -11.19
C SER A 353 -18.58 -22.86 -12.52
N ARG A 354 -19.16 -21.79 -13.09
CA ARG A 354 -18.61 -21.16 -14.32
C ARG A 354 -17.29 -20.44 -14.08
N LEU A 355 -17.10 -19.85 -12.91
CA LEU A 355 -15.83 -19.25 -12.50
C LEU A 355 -14.72 -20.32 -12.46
N GLU A 356 -15.02 -21.51 -11.93
CA GLU A 356 -14.08 -22.64 -11.97
C GLU A 356 -13.83 -23.14 -13.38
N ALA A 357 -14.86 -23.18 -14.23
CA ALA A 357 -14.67 -23.54 -15.63
C ALA A 357 -13.69 -22.56 -16.29
N ALA A 358 -13.86 -21.25 -16.11
CA ALA A 358 -12.94 -20.23 -16.60
C ALA A 358 -11.52 -20.39 -16.05
N TYR A 359 -11.36 -20.76 -14.78
CA TYR A 359 -10.06 -21.09 -14.21
C TYR A 359 -9.42 -22.29 -14.91
N CYS A 360 -10.15 -23.39 -15.07
CA CYS A 360 -9.70 -24.59 -15.78
C CYS A 360 -9.27 -24.29 -17.22
N LEU A 361 -10.09 -23.55 -17.97
CA LEU A 361 -9.80 -23.19 -19.36
C LEU A 361 -8.44 -22.47 -19.51
N GLY A 362 -8.02 -21.69 -18.50
CA GLY A 362 -6.71 -21.05 -18.47
C GLY A 362 -5.54 -22.03 -18.52
N TYR A 363 -5.68 -23.20 -17.88
CA TYR A 363 -4.64 -24.22 -17.81
C TYR A 363 -4.71 -25.26 -18.92
N LEU A 364 -5.86 -25.42 -19.58
CA LEU A 364 -5.97 -26.33 -20.73
C LEU A 364 -5.19 -25.83 -21.95
N GLN A 365 -5.06 -24.50 -22.11
CA GLN A 365 -4.25 -23.86 -23.15
C GLN A 365 -4.50 -24.37 -24.59
N SER A 366 -5.76 -24.67 -24.93
CA SER A 366 -6.15 -25.09 -26.29
C SER A 366 -6.84 -23.94 -27.05
N GLY A 367 -6.85 -23.97 -28.39
CA GLY A 367 -7.54 -22.94 -29.18
C GLY A 367 -9.03 -22.82 -28.84
N LYS A 368 -9.71 -23.96 -28.65
CA LYS A 368 -11.11 -23.99 -28.21
C LYS A 368 -11.29 -23.43 -26.79
N ALA A 369 -10.32 -23.68 -25.91
CA ALA A 369 -10.34 -23.12 -24.56
C ALA A 369 -10.25 -21.59 -24.57
N LEU A 370 -9.40 -21.05 -25.44
CA LEU A 370 -9.24 -19.62 -25.67
C LEU A 370 -10.54 -18.99 -26.18
N GLU A 371 -11.22 -19.62 -27.14
CA GLU A 371 -12.52 -19.15 -27.64
C GLU A 371 -13.58 -19.05 -26.54
N TYR A 372 -13.69 -20.09 -25.69
CA TYR A 372 -14.62 -20.07 -24.56
C TYR A 372 -14.25 -19.00 -23.52
N LEU A 373 -12.96 -18.79 -23.24
CA LEU A 373 -12.52 -17.72 -22.35
C LEU A 373 -12.88 -16.34 -22.89
N GLY A 374 -12.70 -16.11 -24.20
CA GLY A 374 -13.13 -14.87 -24.86
C GLY A 374 -14.64 -14.65 -24.72
N ALA A 375 -15.44 -15.68 -24.98
CA ALA A 375 -16.89 -15.62 -24.84
C ALA A 375 -17.34 -15.33 -23.39
N LEU A 376 -16.77 -16.04 -22.40
CA LEU A 376 -17.07 -15.81 -20.99
C LEU A 376 -16.64 -14.41 -20.55
N ALA A 377 -15.46 -13.96 -20.95
CA ALA A 377 -14.94 -12.64 -20.59
C ALA A 377 -15.83 -11.50 -21.14
N ALA A 378 -16.37 -11.66 -22.34
CA ALA A 378 -17.23 -10.66 -22.97
C ALA A 378 -18.68 -10.68 -22.43
N ALA A 379 -19.26 -11.87 -22.26
CA ALA A 379 -20.72 -12.01 -22.18
C ALA A 379 -21.26 -12.70 -20.91
N ASP A 380 -20.43 -13.22 -20.00
CA ASP A 380 -20.97 -13.86 -18.79
C ASP A 380 -21.72 -12.82 -17.91
N PRO A 381 -22.94 -13.15 -17.42
CA PRO A 381 -23.71 -12.21 -16.61
C PRO A 381 -23.07 -11.93 -15.24
N CYS A 382 -22.18 -12.80 -14.75
CA CYS A 382 -21.48 -12.61 -13.48
C CYS A 382 -20.14 -11.89 -13.71
N PRO A 383 -19.92 -10.69 -13.12
CA PRO A 383 -18.65 -9.99 -13.22
C PRO A 383 -17.45 -10.83 -12.73
N GLY A 384 -17.64 -11.65 -11.69
CA GLY A 384 -16.58 -12.53 -11.17
C GLY A 384 -16.08 -13.55 -12.20
N VAL A 385 -16.99 -14.12 -13.01
CA VAL A 385 -16.63 -15.05 -14.08
C VAL A 385 -15.90 -14.33 -15.21
N ARG A 386 -16.36 -13.13 -15.59
CA ARG A 386 -15.66 -12.30 -16.59
C ARG A 386 -14.24 -11.98 -16.17
N LEU A 387 -14.06 -11.49 -14.94
CA LEU A 387 -12.75 -11.14 -14.39
C LEU A 387 -11.82 -12.36 -14.30
N GLN A 388 -12.33 -13.52 -13.87
CA GLN A 388 -11.54 -14.75 -13.86
C GLN A 388 -11.16 -15.18 -15.28
N SER A 389 -12.06 -15.05 -16.26
CA SER A 389 -11.78 -15.38 -17.66
C SER A 389 -10.68 -14.49 -18.24
N ILE A 390 -10.72 -13.18 -17.96
CA ILE A 390 -9.68 -12.22 -18.35
C ILE A 390 -8.33 -12.59 -17.71
N LYS A 391 -8.32 -12.95 -16.43
CA LYS A 391 -7.10 -13.43 -15.75
C LYS A 391 -6.57 -14.71 -16.39
N SER A 392 -7.45 -15.64 -16.77
CA SER A 392 -7.08 -16.89 -17.46
C SER A 392 -6.52 -16.68 -18.87
N LEU A 393 -6.92 -15.61 -19.59
CA LEU A 393 -6.34 -15.25 -20.89
C LEU A 393 -4.82 -14.98 -20.81
N SER A 394 -4.31 -14.55 -19.64
CA SER A 394 -2.87 -14.33 -19.41
C SER A 394 -2.01 -15.59 -19.50
N LYS A 395 -2.64 -16.78 -19.51
CA LYS A 395 -1.94 -18.07 -19.64
C LYS A 395 -1.71 -18.46 -21.10
N TYR A 396 -2.15 -17.67 -22.07
CA TYR A 396 -1.97 -17.91 -23.50
C TYR A 396 -0.92 -16.98 -24.07
N PRO A 397 -0.20 -17.39 -25.14
CA PRO A 397 0.74 -16.51 -25.83
C PRO A 397 0.09 -15.18 -26.22
N ALA A 398 0.81 -14.07 -26.02
CA ALA A 398 0.27 -12.73 -26.25
C ALA A 398 -0.41 -12.54 -27.61
N ARG A 399 0.15 -13.13 -28.68
CA ARG A 399 -0.39 -13.03 -30.05
C ARG A 399 -1.83 -13.54 -30.17
N ASP A 400 -2.20 -14.52 -29.34
CA ASP A 400 -3.48 -15.21 -29.40
C ASP A 400 -4.50 -14.55 -28.44
N SER A 401 -4.04 -14.09 -27.27
CA SER A 401 -4.92 -13.58 -26.20
C SER A 401 -5.08 -12.06 -26.15
N VAL A 402 -4.07 -11.27 -26.56
CA VAL A 402 -4.14 -9.81 -26.56
C VAL A 402 -5.28 -9.26 -27.42
N PRO A 403 -5.64 -9.84 -28.58
CA PRO A 403 -6.82 -9.40 -29.33
C PRO A 403 -8.11 -9.41 -28.48
N TYR A 404 -8.37 -10.50 -27.75
CA TYR A 404 -9.51 -10.58 -26.82
C TYR A 404 -9.42 -9.54 -25.71
N LEU A 405 -8.22 -9.32 -25.14
CA LEU A 405 -8.03 -8.32 -24.08
C LEU A 405 -8.30 -6.89 -24.59
N LEU A 406 -7.87 -6.56 -25.81
CA LEU A 406 -8.09 -5.26 -26.43
C LEU A 406 -9.57 -5.00 -26.71
N GLU A 407 -10.34 -6.02 -27.08
CA GLU A 407 -11.80 -5.94 -27.25
C GLU A 407 -12.55 -5.67 -25.95
N LEU A 408 -11.95 -5.98 -24.80
CA LEU A 408 -12.53 -5.76 -23.47
C LEU A 408 -12.15 -4.40 -22.85
N THR A 409 -11.12 -3.73 -23.35
CA THR A 409 -10.75 -2.35 -22.92
C THR A 409 -11.80 -1.25 -23.18
N PRO A 410 -12.71 -1.32 -24.18
CA PRO A 410 -13.84 -0.41 -24.31
C PRO A 410 -15.07 -0.79 -23.46
N ALA A 411 -15.02 -1.87 -22.66
CA ALA A 411 -16.17 -2.30 -21.88
C ALA A 411 -16.71 -1.19 -20.96
N GLU A 412 -18.03 -1.06 -20.88
CA GLU A 412 -18.68 -0.07 -20.02
C GLU A 412 -18.37 -0.29 -18.54
N GLU A 413 -18.16 -1.54 -18.13
CA GLU A 413 -17.76 -1.87 -16.76
C GLU A 413 -16.26 -1.55 -16.54
N PRO A 414 -15.92 -0.55 -15.69
CA PRO A 414 -14.53 -0.11 -15.55
C PRO A 414 -13.59 -1.20 -15.03
N ARG A 415 -14.10 -2.12 -14.19
CA ARG A 415 -13.31 -3.23 -13.63
C ARG A 415 -12.87 -4.22 -14.70
N VAL A 416 -13.72 -4.50 -15.69
CA VAL A 416 -13.40 -5.39 -16.82
C VAL A 416 -12.33 -4.75 -17.69
N ALA A 417 -12.52 -3.49 -18.10
CA ALA A 417 -11.57 -2.75 -18.92
C ALA A 417 -10.20 -2.61 -18.23
N LEU A 418 -10.18 -2.25 -16.94
CA LEU A 418 -8.96 -2.12 -16.15
C LEU A 418 -8.23 -3.46 -16.00
N THR A 419 -8.97 -4.55 -15.71
CA THR A 419 -8.37 -5.89 -15.57
C THR A 419 -7.78 -6.37 -16.89
N ALA A 420 -8.45 -6.13 -18.01
CA ALA A 420 -7.92 -6.47 -19.34
C ALA A 420 -6.62 -5.70 -19.64
N ALA A 421 -6.59 -4.39 -19.36
CA ALA A 421 -5.37 -3.58 -19.49
C ALA A 421 -4.23 -4.08 -18.58
N ARG A 422 -4.53 -4.40 -17.31
CA ARG A 422 -3.57 -4.95 -16.35
C ARG A 422 -3.01 -6.30 -16.80
N VAL A 423 -3.85 -7.20 -17.31
CA VAL A 423 -3.40 -8.51 -17.79
C VAL A 423 -2.41 -8.38 -18.95
N MET A 424 -2.61 -7.44 -19.88
CA MET A 424 -1.64 -7.18 -20.95
C MET A 424 -0.26 -6.79 -20.41
N THR A 425 -0.17 -6.20 -19.21
CA THR A 425 1.11 -5.85 -18.59
C THR A 425 1.92 -7.05 -18.09
N ARG A 426 1.35 -8.26 -18.07
CA ARG A 426 2.02 -9.47 -17.57
C ARG A 426 3.00 -10.07 -18.56
N TYR A 427 2.83 -9.84 -19.86
CA TYR A 427 3.76 -10.34 -20.88
C TYR A 427 5.13 -9.70 -20.71
N ASP A 428 6.17 -10.50 -20.94
CA ASP A 428 7.58 -10.12 -20.91
C ASP A 428 8.31 -10.58 -22.19
N GLY A 429 9.61 -10.32 -22.28
CA GLY A 429 10.44 -10.77 -23.41
C GLY A 429 9.93 -10.33 -24.79
N GLU A 430 9.92 -11.27 -25.75
CA GLU A 430 9.45 -11.04 -27.13
C GLU A 430 7.93 -10.76 -27.19
N GLU A 431 7.15 -11.44 -26.35
CA GLU A 431 5.70 -11.27 -26.27
C GLU A 431 5.29 -9.87 -25.83
N ALA A 432 6.08 -9.25 -24.93
CA ALA A 432 5.89 -7.86 -24.53
C ALA A 432 6.09 -6.88 -25.70
N GLY A 433 7.05 -7.12 -26.59
CA GLY A 433 7.24 -6.29 -27.79
C GLY A 433 6.03 -6.35 -28.72
N HIS A 434 5.52 -7.56 -28.98
CA HIS A 434 4.30 -7.75 -29.76
C HIS A 434 3.08 -7.08 -29.13
N THR A 435 2.91 -7.24 -27.81
CA THR A 435 1.85 -6.60 -27.03
C THR A 435 1.90 -5.08 -27.15
N CYS A 436 3.09 -4.47 -27.07
CA CYS A 436 3.25 -3.02 -27.27
C CYS A 436 2.79 -2.56 -28.65
N GLY A 437 3.11 -3.32 -29.71
CA GLY A 437 2.67 -3.03 -31.08
C GLY A 437 1.14 -3.01 -31.20
N LEU A 438 0.47 -4.01 -30.65
CA LEU A 438 -1.00 -4.10 -30.65
C LEU A 438 -1.64 -2.96 -29.83
N ILE A 439 -1.08 -2.62 -28.67
CA ILE A 439 -1.56 -1.50 -27.85
C ILE A 439 -1.39 -0.16 -28.60
N ALA A 440 -0.23 0.08 -29.22
CA ALA A 440 0.03 1.29 -29.99
C ALA A 440 -0.96 1.44 -31.17
N GLN A 441 -1.23 0.34 -31.87
CA GLN A 441 -2.24 0.32 -32.94
C GLN A 441 -3.64 0.66 -32.40
N ALA A 442 -4.03 0.10 -31.25
CA ALA A 442 -5.32 0.38 -30.63
C ALA A 442 -5.47 1.85 -30.17
N ILE A 443 -4.37 2.48 -29.71
CA ILE A 443 -4.34 3.91 -29.37
C ILE A 443 -4.57 4.76 -30.63
N ALA A 444 -3.88 4.42 -31.73
CA ALA A 444 -3.96 5.14 -33.00
C ALA A 444 -5.35 5.08 -33.66
N GLN A 445 -6.10 4.00 -33.44
CA GLN A 445 -7.46 3.81 -33.98
C GLN A 445 -8.54 4.71 -33.32
N GLY A 446 -8.17 5.63 -32.43
CA GLY A 446 -9.10 6.65 -31.92
C GLY A 446 -10.02 6.16 -30.80
N ALA A 447 -9.46 5.48 -29.80
CA ALA A 447 -10.19 5.03 -28.62
C ALA A 447 -10.82 6.18 -27.78
N LEU A 448 -11.88 5.86 -27.03
CA LEU A 448 -12.48 6.75 -26.01
C LEU A 448 -11.42 7.20 -24.98
N PRO A 449 -11.55 8.40 -24.37
CA PRO A 449 -10.55 8.94 -23.44
C PRO A 449 -10.12 7.97 -22.33
N PHE A 450 -11.08 7.34 -21.65
CA PHE A 450 -10.79 6.36 -20.60
C PHE A 450 -10.00 5.15 -21.13
N ARG A 451 -10.41 4.59 -22.27
CA ARG A 451 -9.71 3.48 -22.93
C ARG A 451 -8.29 3.89 -23.33
N LYS A 452 -8.11 5.07 -23.92
CA LYS A 452 -6.78 5.61 -24.26
C LYS A 452 -5.90 5.72 -23.02
N ALA A 453 -6.41 6.27 -21.92
CA ALA A 453 -5.66 6.40 -20.67
C ALA A 453 -5.17 5.03 -20.16
N LEU A 454 -6.03 4.01 -20.16
CA LEU A 454 -5.65 2.64 -19.80
C LEU A 454 -4.59 2.06 -20.73
N LEU A 455 -4.75 2.25 -22.05
CA LEU A 455 -3.81 1.74 -23.06
C LEU A 455 -2.44 2.42 -22.96
N TYR A 456 -2.37 3.74 -22.75
CA TYR A 456 -1.10 4.44 -22.54
C TYR A 456 -0.37 3.94 -21.29
N ARG A 457 -1.09 3.76 -20.18
CA ARG A 457 -0.53 3.20 -18.95
C ARG A 457 -0.01 1.77 -19.19
N ALA A 458 -0.79 0.92 -19.85
CA ALA A 458 -0.39 -0.45 -20.17
C ALA A 458 0.82 -0.48 -21.12
N LEU A 459 0.87 0.40 -22.13
CA LEU A 459 2.00 0.53 -23.05
C LEU A 459 3.30 0.82 -22.29
N GLY A 460 3.29 1.81 -21.38
CA GLY A 460 4.45 2.14 -20.56
C GLY A 460 4.91 0.99 -19.68
N ALA A 461 3.97 0.30 -19.03
CA ALA A 461 4.25 -0.86 -18.18
C ALA A 461 4.91 -2.03 -18.94
N VAL A 462 4.37 -2.37 -20.11
CA VAL A 462 4.90 -3.47 -20.95
C VAL A 462 6.23 -3.06 -21.57
N ALA A 463 6.34 -1.86 -22.11
CA ALA A 463 7.55 -1.37 -22.75
C ALA A 463 8.71 -1.20 -21.76
N GLY A 464 8.43 -0.86 -20.50
CA GLY A 464 9.43 -0.84 -19.43
C GLY A 464 10.02 -2.21 -19.11
N LYS A 465 9.43 -3.32 -19.59
CA LYS A 465 9.96 -4.68 -19.45
C LYS A 465 10.70 -5.16 -20.70
N SER A 466 10.28 -4.73 -21.88
CA SER A 466 10.83 -5.18 -23.17
C SER A 466 11.78 -4.19 -23.86
N LEU A 467 11.93 -2.97 -23.33
CA LEU A 467 12.64 -1.86 -23.97
C LEU A 467 12.14 -1.56 -25.40
N TYR A 468 10.84 -1.75 -25.66
CA TYR A 468 10.24 -1.56 -26.98
C TYR A 468 10.45 -0.10 -27.49
N PRO A 469 11.21 0.11 -28.58
CA PRO A 469 11.68 1.44 -28.95
C PRO A 469 10.56 2.39 -29.40
N HIS A 470 9.50 1.85 -30.01
CA HIS A 470 8.40 2.68 -30.54
C HIS A 470 7.40 3.14 -29.46
N ALA A 471 7.40 2.55 -28.25
CA ALA A 471 6.53 3.00 -27.17
C ALA A 471 6.81 4.46 -26.77
N ARG A 472 8.08 4.87 -26.83
CA ARG A 472 8.50 6.24 -26.54
C ARG A 472 7.80 7.25 -27.44
N GLN A 473 7.86 7.05 -28.75
CA GLN A 473 7.26 7.95 -29.72
C GLN A 473 5.75 8.11 -29.47
N VAL A 474 5.05 7.00 -29.26
CA VAL A 474 3.61 6.99 -28.97
C VAL A 474 3.29 7.75 -27.67
N LEU A 475 4.12 7.60 -26.63
CA LEU A 475 3.95 8.34 -25.37
C LEU A 475 4.31 9.84 -25.49
N ILE A 476 5.27 10.22 -26.34
CA ILE A 476 5.59 11.63 -26.64
C ILE A 476 4.39 12.29 -27.32
N GLU A 477 3.81 11.63 -28.33
CA GLU A 477 2.61 12.09 -29.04
C GLU A 477 1.41 12.20 -28.08
N GLY A 478 1.32 11.28 -27.12
CA GLY A 478 0.33 11.29 -26.05
C GLY A 478 0.39 12.54 -25.16
N LEU A 479 1.56 13.19 -25.00
CA LEU A 479 1.67 14.41 -24.18
C LEU A 479 0.99 15.62 -24.83
N SER A 480 0.63 15.52 -26.11
CA SER A 480 -0.16 16.53 -26.82
C SER A 480 -1.66 16.36 -26.66
N GLN A 481 -2.13 15.33 -25.92
CA GLN A 481 -3.55 15.13 -25.66
C GLN A 481 -4.08 16.25 -24.76
N THR A 482 -5.31 16.70 -25.01
CA THR A 482 -5.95 17.77 -24.23
C THR A 482 -6.84 17.24 -23.10
N ASP A 483 -7.27 15.98 -23.20
CA ASP A 483 -8.10 15.34 -22.18
C ASP A 483 -7.25 14.99 -20.93
N PRO A 484 -7.62 15.49 -19.73
CA PRO A 484 -6.86 15.24 -18.51
C PRO A 484 -6.75 13.76 -18.12
N THR A 485 -7.76 12.95 -18.44
CA THR A 485 -7.76 11.51 -18.16
C THR A 485 -6.74 10.80 -19.04
N VAL A 486 -6.71 11.16 -20.33
CA VAL A 486 -5.72 10.62 -21.27
C VAL A 486 -4.32 11.05 -20.85
N LEU A 487 -4.11 12.33 -20.53
CA LEU A 487 -2.82 12.85 -20.04
C LEU A 487 -2.35 12.12 -18.77
N ALA A 488 -3.24 11.85 -17.82
CA ALA A 488 -2.89 11.08 -16.63
C ALA A 488 -2.40 9.66 -17.00
N GLY A 489 -3.06 9.00 -17.96
CA GLY A 489 -2.62 7.71 -18.48
C GLY A 489 -1.27 7.77 -19.20
N VAL A 490 -1.02 8.84 -19.97
CA VAL A 490 0.27 9.08 -20.66
C VAL A 490 1.40 9.30 -19.66
N ILE A 491 1.20 10.16 -18.66
CA ILE A 491 2.19 10.44 -17.62
C ILE A 491 2.48 9.17 -16.80
N GLU A 492 1.45 8.38 -16.50
CA GLU A 492 1.65 7.11 -15.81
C GLU A 492 2.42 6.11 -16.69
N GLY A 493 2.11 6.05 -17.99
CA GLY A 493 2.88 5.27 -18.96
C GLY A 493 4.36 5.69 -18.98
N TRP A 494 4.65 6.99 -18.94
CA TRP A 494 6.02 7.51 -18.83
C TRP A 494 6.72 7.10 -17.53
N ASN A 495 6.04 7.22 -16.40
CA ASN A 495 6.59 6.79 -15.11
C ASN A 495 6.99 5.32 -15.15
N LEU A 496 6.13 4.45 -15.70
CA LEU A 496 6.38 3.00 -15.76
C LEU A 496 7.44 2.62 -16.80
N LEU A 497 7.56 3.38 -17.89
CA LEU A 497 8.60 3.16 -18.90
C LEU A 497 10.01 3.43 -18.36
N GLY A 498 10.18 4.44 -17.51
CA GLY A 498 11.48 4.88 -16.97
C GLY A 498 12.14 6.00 -17.78
N ALA A 499 13.40 6.33 -17.44
CA ALA A 499 14.09 7.51 -17.96
C ALA A 499 14.23 7.50 -19.49
N ALA A 500 14.15 8.70 -20.10
CA ALA A 500 14.39 8.90 -21.52
C ALA A 500 15.37 10.06 -21.74
N THR A 501 16.18 9.93 -22.77
CA THR A 501 17.13 10.94 -23.27
C THR A 501 16.48 11.92 -24.25
N ASP A 502 15.14 11.99 -24.28
CA ASP A 502 14.44 12.83 -25.24
C ASP A 502 14.54 14.31 -24.85
N PRO A 503 15.01 15.20 -25.74
CA PRO A 503 15.23 16.61 -25.43
C PRO A 503 13.92 17.41 -25.30
N GLU A 504 12.81 16.99 -25.90
CA GLU A 504 11.52 17.68 -25.80
C GLU A 504 10.74 17.32 -24.54
N LEU A 505 10.97 16.12 -24.02
CA LEU A 505 10.23 15.56 -22.89
C LEU A 505 10.30 16.44 -21.62
N PRO A 506 11.47 16.95 -21.17
CA PRO A 506 11.53 17.82 -19.98
C PRO A 506 10.65 19.06 -20.09
N MET A 507 10.59 19.70 -21.27
CA MET A 507 9.79 20.91 -21.47
C MET A 507 8.29 20.62 -21.43
N LYS A 508 7.84 19.52 -22.05
CA LYS A 508 6.42 19.12 -22.01
C LYS A 508 5.99 18.74 -20.59
N LEU A 509 6.83 17.99 -19.86
CA LEU A 509 6.54 17.63 -18.47
C LEU A 509 6.59 18.82 -17.51
N LEU A 510 7.51 19.78 -17.72
CA LEU A 510 7.58 21.02 -16.96
C LEU A 510 6.26 21.79 -17.06
N ARG A 511 5.75 21.95 -18.28
CA ARG A 511 4.45 22.60 -18.51
C ARG A 511 3.32 21.89 -17.77
N LEU A 512 3.21 20.57 -17.90
CA LEU A 512 2.19 19.78 -17.22
C LEU A 512 2.30 19.85 -15.68
N SER A 513 3.53 19.93 -15.15
CA SER A 513 3.77 20.09 -13.71
C SER A 513 3.40 21.48 -13.16
N ALA A 514 3.25 22.48 -14.04
CA ALA A 514 2.82 23.84 -13.70
C ALA A 514 1.31 24.03 -13.89
N GLU A 515 0.74 23.50 -14.97
CA GLU A 515 -0.64 23.80 -15.41
C GLU A 515 -1.68 22.72 -15.01
N GLY A 516 -1.25 21.53 -14.60
CA GLY A 516 -2.16 20.42 -14.28
C GLY A 516 -2.94 20.56 -12.98
N ASP A 517 -3.93 19.70 -12.78
CA ASP A 517 -4.50 19.49 -11.44
C ASP A 517 -3.45 18.93 -10.47
N PRO A 518 -3.67 18.98 -9.14
CA PRO A 518 -2.64 18.57 -8.19
C PRO A 518 -2.15 17.11 -8.34
N ARG A 519 -3.00 16.18 -8.81
CA ARG A 519 -2.59 14.79 -9.05
C ARG A 519 -1.71 14.70 -10.29
N LEU A 520 -2.13 15.32 -11.38
CA LEU A 520 -1.38 15.36 -12.62
C LEU A 520 -0.02 16.04 -12.43
N ARG A 521 0.01 17.15 -11.68
CA ARG A 521 1.24 17.87 -11.33
C ARG A 521 2.20 16.99 -10.53
N ALA A 522 1.71 16.28 -9.52
CA ALA A 522 2.55 15.40 -8.71
C ALA A 522 3.15 14.28 -9.57
N ARG A 523 2.34 13.58 -10.38
CA ARG A 523 2.82 12.51 -11.28
C ARG A 523 3.77 13.04 -12.36
N ALA A 524 3.54 14.25 -12.88
CA ALA A 524 4.43 14.89 -13.84
C ALA A 524 5.80 15.18 -13.23
N ASN A 525 5.86 15.59 -11.95
CA ASN A 525 7.12 15.78 -11.25
C ASN A 525 7.87 14.45 -11.02
N VAL A 526 7.17 13.34 -10.77
CA VAL A 526 7.82 12.01 -10.76
C VAL A 526 8.44 11.69 -12.11
N ALA A 527 7.72 11.95 -13.21
CA ALA A 527 8.25 11.73 -14.56
C ALA A 527 9.47 12.61 -14.87
N ARG A 528 9.44 13.90 -14.46
CA ARG A 528 10.58 14.82 -14.55
C ARG A 528 11.77 14.29 -13.76
N TRP A 529 11.54 13.83 -12.54
CA TRP A 529 12.58 13.25 -11.70
C TRP A 529 13.20 12.00 -12.32
N HIS A 530 12.39 11.11 -12.92
CA HIS A 530 12.92 9.97 -13.69
C HIS A 530 13.81 10.41 -14.87
N CYS A 531 13.54 11.57 -15.48
CA CYS A 531 14.41 12.18 -16.51
C CYS A 531 15.64 12.91 -15.91
N GLY A 532 15.83 12.80 -14.59
CA GLY A 532 16.95 13.40 -13.88
C GLY A 532 16.81 14.91 -13.65
N ASP A 533 15.59 15.44 -13.63
CA ASP A 533 15.33 16.81 -13.18
C ASP A 533 15.16 16.83 -11.66
N VAL A 534 16.22 17.23 -10.95
CA VAL A 534 16.23 17.29 -9.48
C VAL A 534 15.34 18.40 -8.92
N ALA A 535 15.01 19.43 -9.72
CA ALA A 535 14.12 20.51 -9.28
C ALA A 535 12.67 20.02 -9.09
N ALA A 536 12.31 18.88 -9.69
CA ALA A 536 11.01 18.24 -9.47
C ALA A 536 10.80 17.81 -8.00
N VAL A 537 11.89 17.47 -7.29
CA VAL A 537 11.84 17.16 -5.85
C VAL A 537 11.46 18.40 -5.04
N GLU A 538 11.97 19.57 -5.41
CA GLU A 538 11.66 20.84 -4.74
C GLU A 538 10.21 21.28 -5.00
N GLU A 539 9.67 21.01 -6.18
CA GLU A 539 8.25 21.26 -6.48
C GLU A 539 7.36 20.33 -5.65
N LEU A 540 7.66 19.01 -5.64
CA LEU A 540 6.93 18.05 -4.82
C LEU A 540 7.00 18.41 -3.34
N ALA A 541 8.16 18.87 -2.88
CA ALA A 541 8.31 19.43 -1.54
C ALA A 541 7.28 20.52 -1.31
N ARG A 542 7.29 21.59 -2.11
CA ARG A 542 6.35 22.70 -1.98
C ARG A 542 4.89 22.25 -2.02
N MET A 543 4.55 21.26 -2.85
CA MET A 543 3.21 20.68 -2.91
C MET A 543 2.83 19.95 -1.61
N VAL A 544 3.74 19.16 -1.03
CA VAL A 544 3.54 18.53 0.28
C VAL A 544 3.29 19.57 1.37
N LEU A 545 3.92 20.75 1.26
CA LEU A 545 3.76 21.86 2.22
C LEU A 545 2.49 22.68 1.99
N ALA A 546 1.76 22.45 0.89
CA ALA A 546 0.53 23.17 0.59
C ALA A 546 -0.47 23.01 1.73
N SER A 547 -1.33 24.00 1.99
CA SER A 547 -2.29 23.96 3.10
C SER A 547 -3.53 23.11 2.84
N ASP A 548 -3.69 22.55 1.64
CA ASP A 548 -4.81 21.70 1.25
C ASP A 548 -4.38 20.24 1.06
N GLU A 549 -5.23 19.31 1.48
CA GLU A 549 -4.98 17.87 1.35
C GLU A 549 -4.99 17.40 -0.11
N LYS A 550 -5.79 18.07 -0.96
CA LYS A 550 -5.89 17.74 -2.40
C LYS A 550 -4.57 17.88 -3.14
N THR A 551 -3.70 18.79 -2.68
CA THR A 551 -2.35 19.00 -3.21
C THR A 551 -1.30 18.23 -2.43
N ALA A 552 -1.36 18.26 -1.09
CA ALA A 552 -0.35 17.61 -0.26
C ALA A 552 -0.38 16.08 -0.37
N GLY A 553 -1.57 15.46 -0.43
CA GLY A 553 -1.72 14.00 -0.50
C GLY A 553 -1.04 13.37 -1.72
N PRO A 554 -1.40 13.77 -2.96
CA PRO A 554 -0.77 13.21 -4.16
C PRO A 554 0.75 13.45 -4.23
N ALA A 555 1.23 14.59 -3.73
CA ALA A 555 2.65 14.88 -3.69
C ALA A 555 3.38 14.00 -2.67
N LEU A 556 2.76 13.72 -1.52
CA LEU A 556 3.28 12.81 -0.51
C LEU A 556 3.42 11.38 -1.07
N ASP A 557 2.38 10.88 -1.75
CA ASP A 557 2.41 9.57 -2.40
C ASP A 557 3.60 9.45 -3.37
N CYS A 558 3.82 10.50 -4.17
CA CYS A 558 4.93 10.58 -5.11
C CYS A 558 6.29 10.61 -4.39
N VAL A 559 6.45 11.41 -3.33
CA VAL A 559 7.69 11.45 -2.54
C VAL A 559 7.98 10.10 -1.87
N MET A 560 6.95 9.40 -1.38
CA MET A 560 7.09 8.06 -0.80
C MET A 560 7.56 7.05 -1.84
N GLU A 561 6.97 7.07 -3.03
CA GLU A 561 7.37 6.22 -4.15
C GLU A 561 8.81 6.49 -4.59
N MET A 562 9.19 7.76 -4.72
CA MET A 562 10.57 8.17 -5.03
C MET A 562 11.55 7.66 -3.96
N GLY A 563 11.21 7.82 -2.67
CA GLY A 563 12.00 7.31 -1.56
C GLY A 563 12.21 5.79 -1.60
N LEU A 564 11.19 5.03 -2.01
CA LEU A 564 11.28 3.58 -2.20
C LEU A 564 12.13 3.18 -3.41
N LEU A 565 12.19 4.02 -4.44
CA LEU A 565 12.97 3.78 -5.65
C LEU A 565 14.45 4.12 -5.49
N LEU A 566 14.80 5.11 -4.66
CA LEU A 566 16.16 5.62 -4.48
C LEU A 566 17.23 4.53 -4.31
N PRO A 567 17.06 3.50 -3.44
CA PRO A 567 18.07 2.45 -3.27
C PRO A 567 18.30 1.61 -4.54
N THR A 568 17.35 1.61 -5.45
CA THR A 568 17.30 0.72 -6.63
C THR A 568 17.62 1.44 -7.94
N ILE A 569 17.51 2.78 -7.96
CA ILE A 569 17.85 3.64 -9.10
C ILE A 569 19.32 3.48 -9.50
N ALA A 570 20.20 3.28 -8.53
CA ALA A 570 21.62 3.03 -8.71
C ALA A 570 21.94 1.88 -9.68
N THR A 571 21.16 0.81 -9.61
CA THR A 571 21.48 -0.47 -10.26
C THR A 571 20.57 -0.76 -11.44
N ALA A 572 19.45 -0.05 -11.58
CA ALA A 572 18.48 -0.25 -12.62
C ALA A 572 18.88 0.45 -13.95
N PRO A 573 19.07 -0.31 -15.06
CA PRO A 573 19.46 0.28 -16.35
C PRO A 573 18.52 1.38 -16.87
N ARG A 574 17.23 1.29 -16.55
CA ARG A 574 16.21 2.27 -16.97
C ARG A 574 16.32 3.64 -16.28
N PHE A 575 17.09 3.74 -15.20
CA PHE A 575 17.31 4.98 -14.45
C PHE A 575 18.75 5.45 -14.55
N LYS A 576 19.50 4.98 -15.56
CA LYS A 576 20.92 5.27 -15.72
C LYS A 576 21.22 6.77 -15.76
N GLU A 577 20.41 7.57 -16.43
CA GLU A 577 20.59 9.02 -16.50
C GLU A 577 20.37 9.70 -15.14
N LEU A 578 19.33 9.28 -14.40
CA LEU A 578 19.09 9.76 -13.05
C LEU A 578 20.24 9.34 -12.12
N ALA A 579 20.68 8.09 -12.18
CA ALA A 579 21.82 7.60 -11.42
C ALA A 579 23.10 8.39 -11.75
N GLN A 580 23.41 8.60 -13.03
CA GLN A 580 24.57 9.40 -13.46
C GLN A 580 24.50 10.84 -12.97
N LYS A 581 23.32 11.48 -13.04
CA LYS A 581 23.16 12.84 -12.53
C LYS A 581 23.34 12.88 -11.02
N LEU A 582 22.74 11.95 -10.27
CA LEU A 582 22.93 11.84 -8.82
C LEU A 582 24.40 11.61 -8.45
N LEU A 583 25.12 10.78 -9.21
CA LEU A 583 26.56 10.53 -9.06
C LEU A 583 27.41 11.78 -9.40
N SER A 584 26.98 12.59 -10.36
CA SER A 584 27.70 13.80 -10.80
C SER A 584 27.47 15.03 -9.91
N LEU A 585 26.56 14.96 -8.94
CA LEU A 585 26.35 16.05 -8.01
C LEU A 585 27.62 16.25 -7.18
N PRO A 586 28.21 17.47 -7.15
CA PRO A 586 29.52 17.70 -6.55
C PRO A 586 29.52 17.43 -5.03
N GLY A 587 30.37 16.50 -4.59
CA GLY A 587 30.61 16.13 -3.20
C GLY A 587 30.82 14.62 -3.02
N GLN A 588 31.52 14.19 -1.97
CA GLN A 588 31.67 12.77 -1.62
C GLN A 588 30.32 12.04 -1.46
N ALA A 589 29.21 12.76 -1.33
CA ALA A 589 27.85 12.22 -1.36
C ALA A 589 27.50 11.44 -2.64
N GLY A 590 28.03 11.82 -3.81
CA GLY A 590 27.78 11.10 -5.07
C GLY A 590 28.54 9.78 -5.14
N ALA A 591 29.74 9.67 -4.56
CA ALA A 591 30.47 8.41 -4.51
C ALA A 591 29.99 7.52 -3.34
N ASP A 592 29.77 8.10 -2.15
CA ASP A 592 29.39 7.39 -0.92
C ASP A 592 27.92 6.92 -0.91
N ALA A 593 27.03 7.59 -1.67
CA ALA A 593 25.66 7.13 -1.91
C ALA A 593 25.60 5.79 -2.65
N PHE A 594 26.67 5.41 -3.37
CA PHE A 594 26.68 4.28 -4.28
C PHE A 594 27.79 3.26 -3.98
N THR A 595 28.74 3.57 -3.09
CA THR A 595 29.71 2.57 -2.60
C THR A 595 29.02 1.62 -1.62
N THR A 596 28.94 0.35 -2.01
CA THR A 596 28.62 -0.76 -1.11
C THR A 596 29.67 -0.81 -0.01
N ARG A 597 29.35 -0.32 1.19
CA ARG A 597 30.12 -0.70 2.38
C ARG A 597 29.92 -2.20 2.56
N GLU A 598 31.00 -2.96 2.72
CA GLU A 598 30.93 -4.38 3.07
C GLU A 598 29.89 -4.55 4.19
N PRO A 599 28.97 -5.52 4.10
CA PRO A 599 28.11 -5.86 5.23
C PRO A 599 29.03 -6.06 6.42
N ALA A 600 28.68 -5.48 7.58
CA ALA A 600 29.46 -5.65 8.80
C ALA A 600 29.83 -7.14 8.92
N GLY A 601 31.12 -7.44 8.76
CA GLY A 601 31.59 -8.82 8.78
C GLY A 601 31.13 -9.47 10.09
N PRO A 602 30.78 -10.77 10.07
CA PRO A 602 30.40 -11.45 11.30
C PRO A 602 31.50 -11.25 12.33
N LEU A 603 31.11 -10.83 13.54
CA LEU A 603 32.01 -10.66 14.66
C LEU A 603 32.77 -11.98 14.85
N ALA A 604 34.10 -11.91 14.89
CA ALA A 604 34.94 -13.07 15.16
C ALA A 604 34.50 -13.71 16.49
N GLY A 605 33.78 -14.83 16.41
CA GLY A 605 33.29 -15.59 17.57
C GLY A 605 31.87 -16.14 17.44
N GLU A 606 31.00 -15.53 16.64
CA GLU A 606 29.63 -16.02 16.42
C GLU A 606 29.28 -15.86 14.94
N ASN A 607 29.12 -16.97 14.23
CA ASN A 607 28.53 -16.94 12.89
C ASN A 607 27.05 -16.52 13.07
N PRO A 608 26.61 -15.34 12.61
CA PRO A 608 25.19 -15.09 12.49
C PRO A 608 24.63 -16.14 11.52
N PRO A 609 23.45 -16.73 11.80
CA PRO A 609 22.82 -17.60 10.83
C PRO A 609 22.65 -16.78 9.55
N GLU A 610 23.19 -17.27 8.43
CA GLU A 610 22.88 -16.72 7.12
C GLU A 610 21.37 -16.51 7.08
N ALA A 611 20.94 -15.25 6.97
CA ALA A 611 19.56 -14.93 6.69
C ALA A 611 19.24 -15.62 5.36
N ARG A 612 18.71 -16.85 5.44
CA ARG A 612 18.30 -17.64 4.30
C ARG A 612 17.29 -16.78 3.58
N LYS A 613 17.71 -16.16 2.48
CA LYS A 613 16.77 -15.76 1.44
C LYS A 613 16.12 -17.08 1.02
N ALA A 614 14.95 -17.36 1.59
CA ALA A 614 14.08 -18.40 1.09
C ALA A 614 14.05 -18.22 -0.43
N PRO A 615 14.28 -19.27 -1.23
CA PRO A 615 14.39 -19.12 -2.67
C PRO A 615 13.18 -18.33 -3.16
N LEU A 616 13.45 -17.15 -3.73
CA LEU A 616 12.45 -16.28 -4.33
C LEU A 616 11.65 -17.15 -5.31
N ARG A 617 10.42 -17.49 -4.91
CA ARG A 617 9.54 -18.38 -5.65
C ARG A 617 9.07 -17.61 -6.90
N SER A 618 9.78 -17.75 -8.01
CA SER A 618 9.24 -17.44 -9.33
C SER A 618 7.99 -18.29 -9.54
N GLU A 619 7.01 -17.72 -10.21
CA GLU A 619 5.70 -18.33 -10.51
C GLU A 619 5.75 -19.85 -10.63
N VAL A 620 4.84 -20.53 -9.91
CA VAL A 620 4.55 -21.93 -10.19
C VAL A 620 3.92 -21.96 -11.59
N ASP A 621 4.76 -22.10 -12.61
CA ASP A 621 4.33 -22.55 -13.92
C ASP A 621 3.68 -23.91 -13.73
N PHE A 622 2.34 -23.92 -13.74
CA PHE A 622 1.51 -25.11 -13.84
C PHE A 622 1.69 -25.84 -15.18
N ALA A 623 2.54 -25.32 -16.07
CA ALA A 623 3.02 -26.09 -17.20
C ALA A 623 3.85 -27.26 -16.64
N ILE A 624 3.24 -28.45 -16.60
CA ILE A 624 3.98 -29.70 -16.78
C ILE A 624 4.95 -29.41 -17.92
N LYS A 625 6.25 -29.28 -17.65
CA LYS A 625 7.26 -28.98 -18.67
C LYS A 625 7.18 -30.08 -19.73
N ARG A 626 6.40 -29.84 -20.79
CA ARG A 626 6.38 -30.70 -21.97
C ARG A 626 7.56 -30.27 -22.86
N PRO A 627 8.24 -31.21 -23.52
CA PRO A 627 9.29 -30.87 -24.48
C PRO A 627 8.75 -29.94 -25.57
N PRO A 628 9.58 -29.05 -26.14
CA PRO A 628 9.14 -28.10 -27.16
C PRO A 628 8.51 -28.85 -28.34
N ARG A 629 7.33 -28.39 -28.78
CA ARG A 629 6.73 -28.84 -30.04
C ARG A 629 7.70 -28.49 -31.16
N ARG A 630 8.16 -29.50 -31.90
CA ARG A 630 8.94 -29.29 -33.13
C ARG A 630 8.11 -28.43 -34.09
N PRO A 631 8.65 -27.35 -34.67
CA PRO A 631 7.95 -26.63 -35.73
C PRO A 631 7.75 -27.56 -36.93
N GLY A 632 6.51 -27.60 -37.42
CA GLY A 632 6.13 -28.34 -38.61
C GLY A 632 6.93 -27.89 -39.82
N PHE A 633 7.32 -28.87 -40.62
CA PHE A 633 7.95 -28.69 -41.92
C PHE A 633 7.07 -27.83 -42.84
N HIS A 634 7.56 -26.64 -43.20
CA HIS A 634 7.15 -25.97 -44.43
C HIS A 634 8.29 -26.06 -45.45
N LEU A 635 7.98 -26.70 -46.58
CA LEU A 635 8.83 -26.85 -47.74
C LEU A 635 9.10 -25.47 -48.37
N SER A 636 10.37 -25.07 -48.45
CA SER A 636 10.82 -24.01 -49.37
C SER A 636 11.07 -24.58 -50.77
N PRO A 637 10.91 -23.79 -51.82
CA PRO A 637 11.73 -23.87 -53.02
C PRO A 637 12.86 -22.82 -52.99
N ARG A 638 14.04 -23.27 -53.42
CA ARG A 638 15.29 -22.52 -53.64
C ARG A 638 15.22 -21.59 -54.86
N ALA A 639 15.99 -20.49 -54.79
CA ALA A 639 17.01 -19.98 -55.75
C ALA A 639 17.21 -18.48 -55.47
N GLY A 640 18.39 -17.85 -55.49
CA GLY A 640 19.77 -18.23 -55.78
C GLY A 640 20.71 -17.01 -55.56
N ASP A 641 22.01 -17.31 -55.44
CA ASP A 641 23.23 -16.54 -55.77
C ASP A 641 23.49 -15.14 -55.14
N ALA A 642 24.51 -15.01 -54.28
CA ALA A 642 25.88 -14.50 -54.54
C ALA A 642 25.94 -12.95 -54.66
N VAL A 643 26.78 -12.22 -53.92
CA VAL A 643 28.21 -11.94 -54.21
C VAL A 643 28.83 -11.12 -53.05
N ALA A 644 30.16 -11.19 -52.97
CA ALA A 644 31.16 -10.69 -52.02
C ALA A 644 31.20 -9.19 -51.61
N SER A 645 31.88 -8.98 -50.47
CA SER A 645 32.67 -7.84 -49.93
C SER A 645 33.35 -6.90 -50.97
N PRO A 646 33.96 -5.71 -50.64
CA PRO A 646 34.66 -5.36 -49.38
C PRO A 646 34.78 -3.86 -48.94
N VAL A 647 35.34 -3.69 -47.72
CA VAL A 647 36.36 -2.74 -47.22
C VAL A 647 36.67 -1.42 -47.97
N GLY A 648 36.75 -0.31 -47.22
CA GLY A 648 37.55 0.91 -47.51
C GLY A 648 37.35 1.97 -46.42
N SER A 649 38.29 2.18 -45.49
CA SER A 649 39.46 3.09 -45.52
C SER A 649 39.13 4.58 -45.27
N SER A 650 39.76 5.13 -44.22
CA SER A 650 39.82 6.55 -43.80
C SER A 650 40.34 7.50 -44.91
N PRO A 651 40.29 8.83 -44.71
CA PRO A 651 41.45 9.48 -44.11
C PRO A 651 41.17 10.68 -43.17
N ARG A 652 42.18 10.94 -42.33
CA ARG A 652 42.42 12.18 -41.57
C ARG A 652 42.79 13.32 -42.53
N LEU A 653 42.51 14.57 -42.15
CA LEU A 653 43.33 15.73 -42.53
C LEU A 653 43.21 16.85 -41.49
N SER A 654 44.30 17.58 -41.39
CA SER A 654 44.80 18.40 -40.28
C SER A 654 44.54 19.90 -40.45
N VAL A 655 44.56 20.57 -39.29
CA VAL A 655 44.73 22.00 -38.91
C VAL A 655 45.38 22.92 -39.96
N PRO A 656 45.03 24.24 -39.97
CA PRO A 656 45.86 25.22 -39.25
C PRO A 656 45.10 26.36 -38.52
N VAL A 657 45.79 26.92 -37.53
CA VAL A 657 45.50 28.15 -36.76
C VAL A 657 45.77 29.39 -37.62
N PRO A 658 45.10 30.54 -37.37
CA PRO A 658 45.86 31.74 -37.00
C PRO A 658 45.21 32.56 -35.85
N ALA A 659 46.03 33.46 -35.31
CA ALA A 659 45.82 34.28 -34.12
C ALA A 659 45.37 35.74 -34.42
N ASP A 660 44.96 36.39 -33.32
CA ASP A 660 45.00 37.82 -32.95
C ASP A 660 43.83 38.81 -33.22
N ASP A 661 43.39 39.36 -32.07
CA ASP A 661 43.13 40.76 -31.67
C ASP A 661 42.10 41.68 -32.35
N SER A 662 41.07 42.02 -31.55
CA SER A 662 40.49 43.35 -31.25
C SER A 662 39.06 43.12 -30.71
N GLY A 663 38.47 43.83 -29.76
CA GLY A 663 38.70 45.14 -29.18
C GLY A 663 37.39 45.55 -28.48
N SER A 664 37.44 45.62 -27.15
CA SER A 664 36.58 46.32 -26.18
C SER A 664 35.36 47.13 -26.67
N ALA A 665 34.15 46.70 -26.27
CA ALA A 665 32.97 47.59 -26.12
C ALA A 665 31.99 47.19 -24.99
N GLY A 666 32.29 46.17 -24.16
CA GLY A 666 31.33 45.61 -23.20
C GLY A 666 31.47 46.02 -21.73
N VAL A 667 32.55 46.70 -21.34
CA VAL A 667 32.89 46.88 -19.91
C VAL A 667 32.37 48.22 -19.34
N ALA A 668 32.14 49.24 -20.18
CA ALA A 668 31.64 50.53 -19.73
C ALA A 668 30.14 50.54 -19.38
N GLN A 669 29.32 49.75 -20.08
CA GLN A 669 27.86 49.67 -19.82
C GLN A 669 27.51 48.84 -18.57
N PHE A 670 28.41 47.96 -18.12
CA PHE A 670 28.18 47.14 -16.94
C PHE A 670 28.51 47.89 -15.63
N GLN A 671 29.46 48.83 -15.67
CA GLN A 671 29.80 49.65 -14.49
C GLN A 671 28.76 50.75 -14.20
N GLU A 672 28.05 51.26 -15.21
CA GLU A 672 26.96 52.23 -15.03
C GLU A 672 25.64 51.59 -14.53
N PHE A 673 25.48 50.27 -14.73
CA PHE A 673 24.37 49.51 -14.17
C PHE A 673 24.56 49.21 -12.68
N LEU A 674 25.79 48.96 -12.25
CA LEU A 674 26.12 48.65 -10.85
C LEU A 674 26.05 49.88 -9.92
N SER A 675 26.21 51.10 -10.44
CA SER A 675 26.09 52.34 -9.66
C SER A 675 24.64 52.75 -9.37
N ARG A 676 23.64 52.18 -10.05
CA ARG A 676 22.21 52.45 -9.82
C ARG A 676 21.53 51.54 -8.78
N LEU A 677 22.19 50.45 -8.37
CA LEU A 677 21.61 49.46 -7.45
C LEU A 677 22.02 49.63 -5.98
N ALA A 678 22.71 50.73 -5.62
CA ALA A 678 23.28 50.95 -4.29
C ALA A 678 22.62 52.10 -3.50
N GLN A 679 21.28 52.16 -3.45
CA GLN A 679 20.56 52.98 -2.48
C GLN A 679 19.58 52.15 -1.65
N GLU A 680 19.78 52.21 -0.32
CA GLU A 680 18.98 51.72 0.81
C GLU A 680 19.19 50.27 1.33
N SER A 681 20.11 50.10 2.29
CA SER A 681 19.79 49.89 3.73
C SER A 681 21.05 49.50 4.51
N SER A 682 21.36 50.29 5.54
CA SER A 682 22.66 50.56 6.14
C SER A 682 23.19 49.55 7.19
N THR A 683 22.69 48.31 7.20
CA THR A 683 23.10 47.33 8.24
C THR A 683 24.24 46.40 7.79
N VAL A 684 24.54 46.35 6.49
CA VAL A 684 25.57 45.45 5.91
C VAL A 684 26.98 46.06 5.91
N GLN A 685 27.10 47.39 5.86
CA GLN A 685 28.39 48.09 5.80
C GLN A 685 29.20 47.96 7.10
N ALA A 686 28.53 47.96 8.26
CA ALA A 686 29.18 47.85 9.58
C ALA A 686 29.71 46.43 9.88
N ILE A 687 29.17 45.41 9.21
CA ILE A 687 29.63 44.01 9.34
C ILE A 687 30.77 43.74 8.36
N ARG A 688 30.76 44.39 7.18
CA ARG A 688 31.82 44.30 6.17
C ARG A 688 33.14 44.92 6.64
N GLU A 689 33.10 46.10 7.27
CA GLU A 689 34.30 46.78 7.79
C GLU A 689 34.98 46.05 8.97
N ARG A 690 34.25 45.15 9.64
CA ARG A 690 34.77 44.32 10.74
C ARG A 690 35.42 43.01 10.26
N LEU A 691 35.08 42.56 9.04
CA LEU A 691 35.62 41.35 8.43
C LEU A 691 36.83 41.64 7.51
N GLU A 692 36.99 42.87 7.04
CA GLU A 692 38.10 43.27 6.15
C GLU A 692 39.44 43.55 6.89
N ARG A 693 39.53 43.34 8.21
CA ARG A 693 40.77 43.56 8.99
C ARG A 693 41.61 42.32 9.33
N VAL A 694 41.32 41.15 8.77
CA VAL A 694 42.14 39.94 9.04
C VAL A 694 42.57 39.24 7.75
N SER A 695 43.20 39.98 6.84
CA SER A 695 43.96 39.36 5.77
C SER A 695 45.19 40.17 5.42
N TYR A 696 46.35 39.71 5.90
CA TYR A 696 47.63 39.89 5.21
C TYR A 696 48.65 38.87 5.74
N LEU A 697 48.97 37.85 4.93
CA LEU A 697 50.33 37.59 4.43
C LEU A 697 50.43 36.22 3.71
N VAL A 698 50.78 36.32 2.42
CA VAL A 698 51.74 35.51 1.65
C VAL A 698 51.41 34.05 1.28
N THR A 699 51.37 33.90 -0.05
CA THR A 699 51.53 32.78 -0.99
C THR A 699 51.96 31.37 -0.53
N ASP A 700 51.37 30.42 -1.27
CA ASP A 700 51.94 29.22 -1.91
C ASP A 700 51.51 27.83 -1.38
N GLN A 701 50.88 27.11 -2.30
CA GLN A 701 50.62 25.66 -2.44
C GLN A 701 49.81 24.86 -1.39
N LEU A 702 48.80 24.15 -1.95
CA LEU A 702 47.91 23.06 -1.44
C LEU A 702 46.58 23.48 -0.76
N PRO A 703 45.43 22.84 -1.10
CA PRO A 703 44.13 23.22 -0.54
C PRO A 703 43.85 22.56 0.82
N ASP A 704 43.43 23.40 1.78
CA ASP A 704 43.03 23.11 3.16
C ASP A 704 41.61 22.47 3.27
N PRO A 705 41.42 21.39 4.06
CA PRO A 705 40.14 20.75 4.37
C PRO A 705 39.02 21.67 4.87
N SER A 706 39.33 22.83 5.44
CA SER A 706 38.31 23.78 5.94
C SER A 706 37.54 24.50 4.81
N THR A 707 38.19 24.70 3.66
CA THR A 707 37.57 25.30 2.45
C THR A 707 36.66 24.29 1.75
N LEU A 708 37.01 23.00 1.84
CA LEU A 708 36.17 21.88 1.39
C LEU A 708 34.86 21.81 2.21
N SER A 709 34.94 21.99 3.54
CA SER A 709 33.77 22.05 4.43
C SER A 709 32.86 23.25 4.13
N ALA A 710 33.42 24.42 3.79
CA ALA A 710 32.66 25.62 3.46
C ALA A 710 31.99 25.53 2.07
N LEU A 711 32.62 24.88 1.08
CA LEU A 711 32.03 24.59 -0.23
C LEU A 711 30.97 23.46 -0.15
N LEU A 712 31.21 22.43 0.66
CA LEU A 712 30.24 21.37 0.99
C LEU A 712 28.96 21.94 1.63
N LYS A 713 29.09 22.92 2.54
CA LYS A 713 27.96 23.64 3.16
C LYS A 713 27.15 24.49 2.19
N ARG A 714 27.72 24.90 1.06
CA ARG A 714 27.09 25.80 0.08
C ARG A 714 26.41 25.05 -1.06
N ALA A 715 26.91 23.85 -1.41
CA ALA A 715 26.42 23.03 -2.53
C ALA A 715 25.41 21.94 -2.13
N LEU A 716 25.53 21.36 -0.93
CA LEU A 716 24.56 20.37 -0.41
C LEU A 716 23.35 21.02 0.27
N ARG A 717 23.46 22.32 0.56
CA ARG A 717 22.40 23.10 1.19
C ARG A 717 21.06 22.97 0.48
N PRO A 718 20.91 23.02 -0.86
CA PRO A 718 19.59 23.02 -1.52
C PRO A 718 18.90 21.66 -1.53
N ILE A 719 19.61 20.54 -1.69
CA ILE A 719 19.02 19.18 -1.71
C ILE A 719 18.77 18.67 -0.30
N ALA A 720 19.70 18.91 0.63
CA ALA A 720 19.50 18.65 2.05
C ALA A 720 18.53 19.68 2.68
N LEU A 721 18.44 20.92 2.16
CA LEU A 721 17.31 21.82 2.44
C LEU A 721 16.06 21.29 1.77
N ALA A 722 16.06 20.74 0.56
CA ALA A 722 14.84 20.35 -0.11
C ALA A 722 14.24 19.14 0.59
N LEU A 723 15.01 18.07 0.80
CA LEU A 723 14.62 16.94 1.64
C LEU A 723 14.43 17.36 3.10
N GLY A 724 15.24 18.28 3.61
CA GLY A 724 15.10 18.84 4.95
C GLY A 724 13.95 19.83 5.12
N LEU A 725 13.42 20.43 4.05
CA LEU A 725 12.27 21.36 3.97
C LEU A 725 11.01 20.57 3.64
N VAL A 726 11.10 19.51 2.85
CA VAL A 726 10.10 18.43 2.77
C VAL A 726 9.90 17.93 4.19
N VAL A 727 10.95 17.46 4.87
CA VAL A 727 10.89 17.03 6.27
C VAL A 727 10.46 18.18 7.19
N ALA A 728 11.06 19.37 7.12
CA ALA A 728 10.73 20.47 8.02
C ALA A 728 9.31 20.98 7.82
N ALA A 729 8.72 20.92 6.64
CA ALA A 729 7.36 21.43 6.43
C ALA A 729 6.27 20.36 6.28
N LEU A 730 6.65 19.08 6.12
CA LEU A 730 5.90 17.95 6.68
C LEU A 730 5.69 18.12 8.20
N LEU A 731 6.66 18.75 8.88
CA LEU A 731 6.63 19.00 10.32
C LEU A 731 6.03 20.38 10.72
N VAL A 732 6.05 21.41 9.86
CA VAL A 732 5.51 22.79 10.13
C VAL A 732 3.99 22.87 10.13
N ARG A 733 3.27 21.99 9.42
CA ARG A 733 1.82 22.15 9.19
C ARG A 733 0.93 21.65 10.33
N ALA A 734 1.51 21.08 11.37
CA ALA A 734 0.78 20.40 12.41
C ALA A 734 0.75 21.31 13.66
N GLY A 735 -0.38 21.80 14.21
CA GLY A 735 -0.40 22.23 15.63
C GLY A 735 -1.62 23.02 16.16
N CYS A 736 -2.44 22.40 17.04
CA CYS A 736 -3.02 22.92 18.31
C CYS A 736 -4.19 22.07 18.94
N SER A 737 -3.91 21.47 20.12
CA SER A 737 -4.86 21.15 21.23
C SER A 737 -5.77 19.91 21.14
N THR A 738 -5.73 19.10 22.22
CA THR A 738 -6.44 17.82 22.46
C THR A 738 -7.96 17.93 22.70
N ALA A 739 -8.67 18.76 21.93
CA ALA A 739 -10.13 18.68 21.86
C ALA A 739 -10.52 18.34 20.42
N PRO A 740 -11.33 17.30 20.17
CA PRO A 740 -11.84 17.01 18.83
C PRO A 740 -12.50 18.28 18.27
N ARG A 741 -11.97 18.82 17.17
CA ARG A 741 -12.61 19.94 16.48
C ARG A 741 -13.97 19.45 15.97
N PRO A 742 -15.06 20.18 16.24
CA PRO A 742 -16.34 19.86 15.64
C PRO A 742 -16.22 19.95 14.12
N LEU A 743 -16.68 18.92 13.41
CA LEU A 743 -17.00 18.99 11.99
C LEU A 743 -18.03 20.11 11.79
N ASP A 744 -17.89 20.86 10.70
CA ASP A 744 -18.80 21.97 10.35
C ASP A 744 -20.13 21.44 9.77
N LEU A 745 -20.75 20.51 10.51
CA LEU A 745 -22.06 19.95 10.22
C LEU A 745 -23.07 20.71 11.09
N GLY A 746 -23.72 21.69 10.47
CA GLY A 746 -24.79 22.46 11.11
C GLY A 746 -26.11 21.68 11.21
N LEU A 747 -26.96 22.08 12.15
CA LEU A 747 -28.34 21.61 12.25
C LEU A 747 -29.26 22.57 11.50
N THR A 748 -30.27 22.07 10.80
CA THR A 748 -31.24 22.93 10.11
C THR A 748 -32.53 23.05 10.91
N VAL A 749 -33.05 24.27 11.10
CA VAL A 749 -34.37 24.49 11.71
C VAL A 749 -35.44 24.01 10.73
N SER A 750 -36.09 22.87 11.03
CA SER A 750 -37.12 22.30 10.16
C SER A 750 -38.52 22.81 10.47
N ALA A 751 -38.81 23.13 11.73
CA ALA A 751 -40.08 23.70 12.15
C ALA A 751 -39.90 24.61 13.36
N LEU A 752 -40.65 25.71 13.39
CA LEU A 752 -40.68 26.68 14.47
C LEU A 752 -42.13 27.11 14.71
N ALA A 753 -42.61 26.97 15.94
CA ALA A 753 -43.87 27.54 16.41
C ALA A 753 -43.56 28.47 17.59
N GLY A 754 -44.09 29.69 17.63
CA GLY A 754 -43.77 30.66 18.67
C GLY A 754 -42.36 31.26 18.55
N SER A 755 -41.82 31.79 19.65
CA SER A 755 -40.47 32.38 19.67
C SER A 755 -39.39 31.35 20.00
N ALA A 756 -38.32 31.35 19.21
CA ALA A 756 -37.07 30.68 19.55
C ALA A 756 -35.90 31.56 19.14
N ASP A 757 -34.85 31.55 19.96
CA ASP A 757 -33.68 32.39 19.79
C ASP A 757 -32.40 31.55 19.75
N MET A 758 -31.44 31.99 18.94
CA MET A 758 -30.05 31.56 18.97
C MET A 758 -29.20 32.74 19.44
N ALA A 759 -28.60 32.61 20.63
CA ALA A 759 -27.82 33.69 21.25
C ALA A 759 -28.54 35.06 21.26
N LYS A 760 -29.83 35.08 21.64
CA LYS A 760 -30.73 36.25 21.67
C LYS A 760 -31.13 36.83 20.30
N LYS A 761 -30.87 36.12 19.20
CA LYS A 761 -31.39 36.46 17.87
C LYS A 761 -32.51 35.51 17.49
N PRO A 762 -33.66 35.99 16.99
CA PRO A 762 -34.75 35.11 16.58
C PRO A 762 -34.30 34.15 15.47
N LEU A 763 -34.67 32.89 15.61
CA LEU A 763 -34.43 31.85 14.60
C LEU A 763 -35.53 31.86 13.54
N ALA A 764 -35.19 31.47 12.32
CA ALA A 764 -36.13 31.26 11.22
C ALA A 764 -36.06 29.82 10.68
N THR A 765 -37.16 29.31 10.13
CA THR A 765 -37.19 28.02 9.42
C THR A 765 -36.19 28.02 8.26
N GLY A 766 -35.42 26.94 8.12
CA GLY A 766 -34.34 26.79 7.15
C GLY A 766 -32.99 27.36 7.60
N GLN A 767 -32.94 28.08 8.72
CA GLN A 767 -31.67 28.59 9.26
C GLN A 767 -30.78 27.45 9.78
N THR A 768 -29.49 27.55 9.52
CA THR A 768 -28.49 26.61 10.04
C THR A 768 -27.98 27.07 11.40
N VAL A 769 -27.93 26.14 12.36
CA VAL A 769 -27.35 26.29 13.70
C VAL A 769 -25.98 25.62 13.69
N GLY A 770 -24.92 26.44 13.77
CA GLY A 770 -23.54 25.97 13.78
C GLY A 770 -23.05 25.53 15.17
N PRO A 771 -21.88 24.85 15.25
CA PRO A 771 -21.23 24.50 16.51
C PRO A 771 -21.05 25.69 17.46
N GLY A 772 -21.19 25.45 18.77
CA GLY A 772 -21.11 26.46 19.84
C GLY A 772 -22.41 27.24 20.10
N SER A 773 -23.44 27.06 19.27
CA SER A 773 -24.70 27.82 19.37
C SER A 773 -25.56 27.37 20.54
N LEU A 774 -26.01 28.32 21.37
CA LEU A 774 -27.07 28.11 22.35
C LEU A 774 -28.42 28.41 21.70
N VAL A 775 -29.29 27.41 21.68
CA VAL A 775 -30.63 27.50 21.13
C VAL A 775 -31.65 27.41 22.28
N SER A 776 -32.63 28.30 22.30
CA SER A 776 -33.67 28.34 23.34
C SER A 776 -35.05 28.66 22.78
N THR A 777 -36.10 28.08 23.37
CA THR A 777 -37.50 28.37 23.06
C THR A 777 -38.13 29.26 24.14
N GLY A 778 -39.03 30.15 23.73
CA GLY A 778 -39.84 30.96 24.64
C GLY A 778 -40.96 30.17 25.32
N SER A 779 -41.77 30.83 26.15
CA SER A 779 -42.85 30.20 26.94
C SER A 779 -43.97 29.54 26.12
N GLY A 780 -44.08 29.86 24.83
CA GLY A 780 -44.95 29.17 23.87
C GLY A 780 -44.21 28.67 22.63
N GLY A 781 -42.87 28.59 22.69
CA GLY A 781 -42.02 28.22 21.57
C GLY A 781 -41.84 26.70 21.45
N GLU A 782 -42.04 26.13 20.27
CA GLU A 782 -41.57 24.78 19.92
C GLU A 782 -40.59 24.88 18.74
N LEU A 783 -39.48 24.14 18.84
CA LEU A 783 -38.43 24.14 17.83
C LEU A 783 -38.07 22.71 17.45
N VAL A 784 -37.95 22.45 16.14
CA VAL A 784 -37.43 21.20 15.61
C VAL A 784 -36.18 21.47 14.79
N LEU A 785 -35.08 20.81 15.17
CA LEU A 785 -33.81 20.81 14.45
C LEU A 785 -33.61 19.44 13.79
N VAL A 786 -33.00 19.44 12.60
CA VAL A 786 -32.71 18.22 11.83
C VAL A 786 -31.24 18.14 11.45
N THR A 787 -30.60 16.98 11.65
CA THR A 787 -29.23 16.72 11.19
C THR A 787 -29.22 16.46 9.67
N PRO A 788 -28.06 16.57 8.99
CA PRO A 788 -27.95 16.17 7.58
C PRO A 788 -28.36 14.72 7.32
N GLY A 789 -28.14 13.81 8.28
CA GLY A 789 -28.59 12.42 8.23
C GLY A 789 -30.08 12.20 8.55
N GLY A 790 -30.86 13.26 8.80
CA GLY A 790 -32.30 13.18 9.05
C GLY A 790 -32.71 12.89 10.50
N ASN A 791 -31.78 12.95 11.46
CA ASN A 791 -32.12 12.82 12.88
C ASN A 791 -32.80 14.08 13.40
N ARG A 792 -33.70 13.92 14.37
CA ARG A 792 -34.59 15.00 14.83
C ARG A 792 -34.34 15.37 16.29
N ILE A 793 -34.26 16.67 16.57
CA ILE A 793 -34.18 17.22 17.92
C ILE A 793 -35.36 18.15 18.13
N SER A 794 -36.25 17.84 19.07
CA SER A 794 -37.44 18.62 19.36
C SER A 794 -37.31 19.28 20.74
N LEU A 795 -37.42 20.61 20.80
CA LEU A 795 -37.42 21.40 22.03
C LEU A 795 -38.84 21.91 22.30
N LYS A 796 -39.36 21.65 23.50
CA LYS A 796 -40.66 22.15 23.98
C LYS A 796 -40.55 23.57 24.54
N PRO A 797 -41.66 24.22 24.93
CA PRO A 797 -41.60 25.58 25.48
C PRO A 797 -40.69 25.70 26.70
N SER A 798 -40.01 26.84 26.82
CA SER A 798 -39.05 27.14 27.89
C SER A 798 -37.88 26.15 28.00
N SER A 799 -37.43 25.61 26.86
CA SER A 799 -36.32 24.65 26.78
C SER A 799 -35.10 25.28 26.11
N SER A 800 -33.91 24.78 26.40
CA SER A 800 -32.68 25.24 25.76
C SER A 800 -31.65 24.12 25.64
N VAL A 801 -30.79 24.19 24.64
CA VAL A 801 -29.68 23.26 24.45
C VAL A 801 -28.52 23.96 23.75
N ARG A 802 -27.29 23.67 24.15
CA ARG A 802 -26.10 24.11 23.41
C ARG A 802 -25.66 23.00 22.46
N PHE A 803 -25.57 23.31 21.17
CA PHE A 803 -25.00 22.40 20.18
C PHE A 803 -23.50 22.64 20.09
N ASP A 804 -22.67 21.63 20.42
CA ASP A 804 -21.21 21.75 20.44
C ASP A 804 -20.56 21.29 19.11
N GLY A 805 -21.40 20.88 18.16
CA GLY A 805 -20.99 20.39 16.84
C GLY A 805 -21.03 18.87 16.71
N ALA A 806 -20.64 18.40 15.53
CA ALA A 806 -20.48 16.97 15.25
C ALA A 806 -19.03 16.57 15.50
N LEU A 807 -18.79 15.66 16.44
CA LEU A 807 -17.48 15.10 16.69
C LEU A 807 -17.18 14.03 15.65
N SER A 808 -15.93 13.96 15.20
CA SER A 808 -15.43 12.78 14.51
C SER A 808 -15.38 11.61 15.49
N GLY A 809 -16.40 10.76 15.47
CA GLY A 809 -16.40 9.51 16.23
C GLY A 809 -15.34 8.56 15.67
N ARG A 810 -14.58 7.90 16.53
CA ARG A 810 -13.53 6.93 16.13
C ARG A 810 -14.08 5.59 15.61
N SER A 811 -15.40 5.38 15.56
CA SER A 811 -15.97 4.04 15.25
C SER A 811 -17.43 3.97 14.76
N SER A 812 -18.18 5.07 14.56
CA SER A 812 -19.62 4.96 14.19
C SER A 812 -20.21 6.14 13.41
N GLY A 813 -19.40 6.88 12.65
CA GLY A 813 -19.84 8.13 11.99
C GLY A 813 -19.82 9.34 12.94
N ALA A 814 -20.29 10.49 12.44
CA ALA A 814 -20.31 11.74 13.20
C ALA A 814 -21.17 11.59 14.46
N ALA A 815 -20.65 12.02 15.62
CA ALA A 815 -21.37 12.05 16.89
C ALA A 815 -21.82 13.48 17.20
N PHE A 816 -23.12 13.75 17.18
CA PHE A 816 -23.65 15.09 17.49
C PHE A 816 -23.66 15.29 19.00
N ARG A 817 -22.90 16.29 19.46
CA ARG A 817 -22.79 16.62 20.89
C ARG A 817 -23.71 17.76 21.27
N PHE A 818 -24.51 17.52 22.30
CA PHE A 818 -25.37 18.52 22.94
C PHE A 818 -25.02 18.67 24.41
N VAL A 819 -24.87 19.91 24.85
CA VAL A 819 -24.42 20.26 26.19
C VAL A 819 -25.54 20.96 26.95
N ASP A 820 -25.76 20.49 28.17
CA ASP A 820 -26.66 21.08 29.17
C ASP A 820 -28.10 21.31 28.66
N PRO A 821 -28.79 20.31 28.07
CA PRO A 821 -30.19 20.50 27.70
C PRO A 821 -31.03 20.78 28.95
N ARG A 822 -31.83 21.84 28.88
CA ARG A 822 -32.75 22.31 29.94
C ARG A 822 -34.17 22.32 29.42
N GLY A 823 -35.14 22.06 30.29
CA GLY A 823 -36.55 21.95 29.94
C GLY A 823 -36.88 20.56 29.39
N GLU A 824 -37.87 20.49 28.50
CA GLU A 824 -38.27 19.25 27.84
C GLU A 824 -37.71 19.20 26.41
N ALA A 825 -36.87 18.20 26.15
CA ALA A 825 -36.26 17.98 24.84
C ALA A 825 -36.31 16.49 24.46
N GLU A 826 -36.47 16.21 23.17
CA GLU A 826 -36.44 14.85 22.63
C GLU A 826 -35.42 14.75 21.48
N PHE A 827 -34.58 13.72 21.53
CA PHE A 827 -33.51 13.45 20.57
C PHE A 827 -33.77 12.10 19.91
N GLU A 828 -34.16 12.12 18.64
CA GLU A 828 -34.49 10.96 17.82
C GLU A 828 -33.37 10.70 16.80
N PHE A 829 -32.48 9.76 17.13
CA PHE A 829 -31.35 9.37 16.30
C PHE A 829 -31.57 7.97 15.71
N THR A 830 -31.93 7.90 14.43
CA THR A 830 -32.28 6.65 13.71
C THR A 830 -31.33 6.35 12.55
N SER A 831 -30.62 7.34 12.01
CA SER A 831 -29.80 7.22 10.80
C SER A 831 -28.46 6.49 10.99
N GLY A 832 -28.11 6.12 12.23
CA GLY A 832 -26.83 5.50 12.57
C GLY A 832 -25.73 6.47 12.96
N GLU A 833 -25.95 7.79 12.81
CA GLU A 833 -25.13 8.83 13.47
C GLU A 833 -25.25 8.68 14.99
N ALA A 834 -24.18 8.98 15.73
CA ALA A 834 -24.18 8.88 17.18
C ALA A 834 -24.66 10.18 17.84
N LEU A 835 -25.18 10.06 19.06
CA LEU A 835 -25.64 11.15 19.92
C LEU A 835 -24.81 11.15 21.22
N GLU A 836 -24.32 12.31 21.64
CA GLU A 836 -23.71 12.52 22.95
C GLU A 836 -24.44 13.66 23.68
N LEU A 837 -25.05 13.36 24.83
CA LEU A 837 -25.61 14.36 25.75
C LEU A 837 -24.67 14.55 26.93
N VAL A 838 -24.31 15.80 27.23
CA VAL A 838 -23.36 16.14 28.32
C VAL A 838 -24.04 17.02 29.37
N PHE A 839 -24.00 16.57 30.63
CA PHE A 839 -24.51 17.26 31.81
C PHE A 839 -23.37 17.41 32.83
N GLY A 840 -22.60 18.49 32.72
CA GLY A 840 -21.42 18.71 33.57
C GLY A 840 -20.39 17.59 33.41
N ALA A 841 -20.22 16.76 34.44
CA ALA A 841 -19.31 15.61 34.43
C ALA A 841 -19.98 14.29 34.01
N THR A 842 -21.28 14.34 33.68
CA THR A 842 -22.07 13.19 33.25
C THR A 842 -22.26 13.21 31.75
N ARG A 843 -22.16 12.05 31.11
CA ARG A 843 -22.30 11.85 29.68
C ARG A 843 -23.28 10.71 29.40
N ILE A 844 -24.11 10.86 28.38
CA ILE A 844 -24.94 9.80 27.84
C ILE A 844 -24.67 9.68 26.34
N THR A 845 -24.19 8.53 25.89
CA THR A 845 -23.90 8.25 24.47
C THR A 845 -24.87 7.22 23.89
N SER A 846 -25.26 7.40 22.64
CA SER A 846 -26.10 6.44 21.91
C SER A 846 -25.74 6.40 20.43
N GLY A 847 -25.95 5.25 19.78
CA GLY A 847 -25.95 5.13 18.31
C GLY A 847 -27.36 5.35 17.74
N ARG A 848 -28.22 4.34 17.82
CA ARG A 848 -29.64 4.43 17.43
C ARG A 848 -30.56 4.40 18.66
N ALA A 849 -31.05 5.55 19.08
CA ALA A 849 -32.00 5.66 20.19
C ALA A 849 -32.88 6.91 20.10
N VAL A 850 -33.98 6.86 20.86
CA VAL A 850 -34.80 8.03 21.17
C VAL A 850 -34.62 8.36 22.65
N LEU A 851 -34.03 9.51 22.95
CA LEU A 851 -33.79 9.98 24.31
C LEU A 851 -34.70 11.18 24.62
N ARG A 852 -35.40 11.13 25.75
CA ARG A 852 -36.18 12.27 26.26
C ARG A 852 -35.50 12.86 27.48
N VAL A 853 -35.18 14.14 27.42
CA VAL A 853 -34.75 14.96 28.55
C VAL A 853 -35.97 15.66 29.10
N GLY A 854 -36.18 15.57 30.42
CA GLY A 854 -37.28 16.25 31.09
C GLY A 854 -36.87 16.74 32.48
N VAL A 855 -37.85 17.30 33.19
CA VAL A 855 -37.70 17.71 34.58
C VAL A 855 -38.75 16.96 35.40
N THR A 856 -38.31 16.23 36.42
CA THR A 856 -39.18 15.50 37.35
C THR A 856 -38.79 15.91 38.76
N GLU A 857 -39.73 16.49 39.51
CA GLU A 857 -39.49 16.96 40.89
C GLU A 857 -38.30 17.95 41.03
N GLY A 858 -38.11 18.80 40.02
CA GLY A 858 -37.01 19.77 39.99
C GLY A 858 -35.65 19.20 39.58
N ASN A 859 -35.52 17.89 39.44
CA ASN A 859 -34.32 17.23 38.92
C ASN A 859 -34.43 16.99 37.42
N ARG A 860 -33.30 17.03 36.71
CA ARG A 860 -33.26 16.69 35.28
C ARG A 860 -33.18 15.19 35.11
N THR A 861 -34.02 14.65 34.25
CA THR A 861 -34.08 13.23 33.97
C THR A 861 -33.86 12.97 32.50
N VAL A 862 -33.17 11.86 32.19
CA VAL A 862 -33.02 11.36 30.82
C VAL A 862 -33.63 9.97 30.76
N THR A 863 -34.69 9.83 29.97
CA THR A 863 -35.39 8.56 29.75
C THR A 863 -35.09 8.03 28.35
N VAL A 864 -34.69 6.77 28.25
CA VAL A 864 -34.52 6.07 26.97
C VAL A 864 -35.88 5.57 26.50
N ARG A 865 -36.45 6.17 25.45
CA ARG A 865 -37.75 5.75 24.90
C ARG A 865 -37.62 4.49 24.03
N SER A 866 -36.55 4.41 23.25
CA SER A 866 -36.22 3.26 22.41
C SER A 866 -34.70 3.19 22.17
N GLY A 867 -34.19 2.01 21.82
CA GLY A 867 -32.77 1.78 21.56
C GLY A 867 -31.95 1.45 22.82
N LYS A 868 -30.64 1.69 22.73
CA LYS A 868 -29.67 1.49 23.82
C LYS A 868 -28.79 2.73 23.95
N ALA A 869 -28.51 3.13 25.19
CA ALA A 869 -27.57 4.20 25.49
C ALA A 869 -26.56 3.72 26.55
N GLN A 870 -25.46 4.45 26.71
CA GLN A 870 -24.49 4.25 27.79
C GLN A 870 -24.47 5.50 28.65
N TYR A 871 -24.67 5.33 29.95
CA TYR A 871 -24.50 6.37 30.96
C TYR A 871 -23.07 6.32 31.49
N GLU A 872 -22.42 7.47 31.60
CA GLU A 872 -21.09 7.62 32.18
C GLU A 872 -21.05 8.84 33.11
N SER A 873 -20.52 8.66 34.31
CA SER A 873 -20.20 9.72 35.27
C SER A 873 -18.79 9.51 35.81
N LYS A 874 -18.33 10.36 36.72
CA LYS A 874 -17.02 10.17 37.38
C LYS A 874 -16.90 8.87 38.16
N THR A 875 -18.01 8.31 38.63
CA THR A 875 -18.03 7.18 39.57
C THR A 875 -18.73 5.94 39.03
N GLU A 876 -19.49 6.07 37.94
CA GLU A 876 -20.34 5.00 37.43
C GLU A 876 -20.39 5.01 35.91
N SER A 877 -20.35 3.83 35.30
CA SER A 877 -20.67 3.61 33.89
C SER A 877 -21.66 2.45 33.81
N SER A 878 -22.84 2.68 33.24
CA SER A 878 -23.91 1.68 33.18
C SER A 878 -24.67 1.75 31.84
N PRO A 879 -25.02 0.60 31.24
CA PRO A 879 -25.82 0.58 30.02
C PRO A 879 -27.29 0.89 30.34
N LEU A 880 -27.92 1.72 29.53
CA LEU A 880 -29.34 2.05 29.60
C LEU A 880 -30.12 1.39 28.45
N ARG A 881 -31.28 0.83 28.78
CA ARG A 881 -32.23 0.18 27.87
C ARG A 881 -33.51 1.00 27.77
N ALA A 882 -34.32 0.71 26.75
CA ALA A 882 -35.65 1.32 26.62
C ALA A 882 -36.48 1.14 27.90
N GLY A 883 -37.01 2.25 28.43
CA GLY A 883 -37.73 2.34 29.70
C GLY A 883 -36.88 2.91 30.85
N ASP A 884 -35.55 2.79 30.78
CA ASP A 884 -34.67 3.27 31.85
C ASP A 884 -34.69 4.80 31.92
N THR A 885 -34.64 5.30 33.16
CA THR A 885 -34.56 6.74 33.45
C THR A 885 -33.42 7.00 34.43
N VAL A 886 -32.52 7.90 34.06
CA VAL A 886 -31.43 8.35 34.91
C VAL A 886 -31.63 9.81 35.31
N THR A 887 -31.34 10.12 36.57
CA THR A 887 -31.33 11.50 37.06
C THR A 887 -29.94 12.08 36.85
N VAL A 888 -29.85 13.22 36.17
CA VAL A 888 -28.60 13.93 35.89
C VAL A 888 -28.60 15.26 36.65
N ARG A 889 -27.46 15.58 37.29
CA ARG A 889 -27.30 16.80 38.08
C ARG A 889 -26.67 17.92 37.26
#